data_AF-A0A5P9BFY7-F1
#
_entry.id   AF-A0A5P9BFY7-F1
#
_cell.length_a   1.000
_cell.length_b   1.000
_cell.length_c   1.000
_cell.angle_alpha   90.00
_cell.angle_beta   90.00
_cell.angle_gamma   90.00
#
_symmetry.space_group_name_H-M   'P 1'
#
loop_
_entity.id
_entity.type
_entity.pdbx_description
1 polymer ?
#
loop_
_entity_poly.entity_id
_entity_poly.type
_entity_poly.pdbx_seq_one_letter_code
_entity_poly.pdbx_strand_id
1 'polypeptide(L)'
;MNINKNTFLKKVPLFDNDEIATFHMDGTPLSHVYDNVWDFSGQERVTERARFGFATIDAKYRKSIQATLLFFMKERKNKNKTYAKLSVVRSFRQGLVLVSKGLNGCNWAELSDDVTYRAFKNNMVKYINDENLKVSTVDVIIRTINKLNELEFCARPVSRDDFRQVDIKLAQQHVAIPIKMYQKLISEAINIVATYHPHRKAISDIQSLAEEIYEEEAKRLDVVLGLARLNVTHKIDKLSHSIPNFKVLRNGYQLNYILSACGIIILAFSGMRKSEMYRLSKRSFLFKGTNKIPILQGEETKRNGFAVRETWQTHAIVKDALELAYDATQYLRDIYNEKNKKDLDCGKISKLQFENNLNQINSVFLITKVKMRSTRYNNDIGRFFKNTLSQFEILATQEDVEEFNRINPTRAGELKVGETLPKLTPHDLRRSFAVFFKRYGFGSTSTIKFQYKHRSIYMSEYYSNNARLQAMEDVLLDYELLGLMNEEGISTGVDIFDEIYNKSKCLSGSAGKRIYKDRFDKLGHGQHVYMTRDDIERLVRNGTMSVVKLPTGGYCVNSSCTRVCGIGVFAAEKKPCEYQVITDDQAKEILRQNKRLIKVFRELNTGEPMMNSILIGQKQKIKRNETLIKDFDLNFEPFDERIKGIIE
;
A
#
# COMPACT_ATOMS: atom_id res chain seq x y z
N MET A 1 16.39 -14.32 -36.62
CA MET A 1 16.86 -13.04 -37.20
C MET A 1 18.19 -12.68 -36.54
N ASN A 2 19.30 -12.95 -37.23
CA ASN A 2 20.63 -12.52 -36.82
C ASN A 2 20.72 -11.00 -36.98
N ILE A 3 20.74 -10.26 -35.87
CA ILE A 3 21.07 -8.83 -35.89
C ILE A 3 22.56 -8.73 -35.59
N ASN A 4 23.37 -8.83 -36.65
CA ASN A 4 24.70 -8.24 -36.66
C ASN A 4 24.54 -6.72 -36.72
N LYS A 5 24.28 -6.09 -35.57
CA LYS A 5 24.60 -4.67 -35.40
C LYS A 5 26.03 -4.63 -34.90
N ASN A 6 26.94 -4.14 -35.75
CA ASN A 6 28.22 -3.57 -35.31
C ASN A 6 27.88 -2.40 -34.37
N THR A 7 27.61 -2.73 -33.12
CA THR A 7 27.29 -1.77 -32.07
C THR A 7 28.65 -1.39 -31.50
N PHE A 8 29.16 -0.20 -31.84
CA PHE A 8 30.39 0.31 -31.24
C PHE A 8 30.14 0.48 -29.73
N LEU A 9 30.57 -0.50 -28.95
CA LEU A 9 30.47 -0.44 -27.50
C LEU A 9 31.51 0.54 -26.96
N LYS A 10 31.07 1.40 -26.05
CA LYS A 10 31.97 2.31 -25.34
C LYS A 10 32.85 1.48 -24.41
N LYS A 11 34.12 1.89 -24.28
CA LYS A 11 34.96 1.44 -23.17
C LYS A 11 34.67 2.32 -21.95
N VAL A 12 34.77 1.74 -20.76
CA VAL A 12 34.69 2.52 -19.52
C VAL A 12 35.84 3.53 -19.54
N PRO A 13 35.56 4.84 -19.45
CA PRO A 13 36.61 5.84 -19.50
C PRO A 13 37.51 5.74 -18.27
N LEU A 14 38.80 5.99 -18.48
CA LEU A 14 39.75 6.25 -17.40
C LEU A 14 39.61 7.72 -17.01
N PHE A 15 39.25 7.96 -15.76
CA PHE A 15 39.24 9.31 -15.19
C PHE A 15 40.56 9.58 -14.48
N ASP A 16 40.96 10.85 -14.44
CA ASP A 16 42.04 11.31 -13.58
C ASP A 16 41.65 11.15 -12.09
N ASN A 17 42.64 11.02 -11.21
CA ASN A 17 42.40 10.86 -9.78
C ASN A 17 41.69 12.07 -9.18
N ASP A 18 41.92 13.26 -9.72
CA ASP A 18 41.33 14.53 -9.28
C ASP A 18 39.95 14.79 -9.89
N GLU A 19 39.41 13.85 -10.67
CA GLU A 19 38.08 13.99 -11.23
C GLU A 19 37.01 13.97 -10.13
N ILE A 20 36.16 14.99 -10.13
CA ILE A 20 35.19 15.24 -9.06
C ILE A 20 33.95 14.36 -9.24
N ALA A 21 33.61 13.58 -8.22
CA ALA A 21 32.42 12.73 -8.20
C ALA A 21 31.19 13.43 -7.60
N THR A 22 31.36 14.18 -6.52
CA THR A 22 30.28 14.90 -5.84
C THR A 22 30.68 16.34 -5.52
N PHE A 23 29.67 17.22 -5.43
CA PHE A 23 29.84 18.65 -5.23
C PHE A 23 29.03 19.13 -4.01
N HIS A 24 29.51 20.17 -3.35
CA HIS A 24 28.72 21.05 -2.50
C HIS A 24 27.70 21.86 -3.33
N MET A 25 26.73 22.50 -2.67
CA MET A 25 25.74 23.35 -3.37
C MET A 25 26.36 24.62 -3.96
N ASP A 26 27.50 25.07 -3.43
CA ASP A 26 28.29 26.19 -3.96
C ASP A 26 29.21 25.78 -5.14
N GLY A 27 29.20 24.49 -5.54
CA GLY A 27 30.00 23.96 -6.63
C GLY A 27 31.39 23.47 -6.23
N THR A 28 31.79 23.57 -4.95
CA THR A 28 33.08 23.05 -4.48
C THR A 28 33.10 21.51 -4.43
N PRO A 29 34.25 20.85 -4.66
CA PRO A 29 34.35 19.39 -4.66
C PRO A 29 34.16 18.78 -3.26
N LEU A 30 33.39 17.69 -3.18
CA LEU A 30 33.16 16.91 -1.95
C LEU A 30 33.88 15.56 -1.95
N SER A 31 33.96 14.91 -3.09
CA SER A 31 34.59 13.60 -3.24
C SER A 31 35.09 13.44 -4.66
N HIS A 32 36.19 12.73 -4.82
CA HIS A 32 36.81 12.41 -6.09
C HIS A 32 36.52 10.97 -6.52
N VAL A 33 36.69 10.67 -7.80
CA VAL A 33 36.26 9.42 -8.42
C VAL A 33 36.80 8.17 -7.72
N TYR A 34 38.08 8.15 -7.33
CA TYR A 34 38.69 6.97 -6.71
C TYR A 34 38.72 7.02 -5.18
N ASP A 35 38.09 8.02 -4.55
CA ASP A 35 37.97 8.07 -3.09
C ASP A 35 37.28 6.82 -2.54
N ASN A 36 37.79 6.33 -1.41
CA ASN A 36 37.22 5.17 -0.73
C ASN A 36 35.80 5.42 -0.19
N VAL A 37 35.37 6.68 -0.12
CA VAL A 37 34.03 7.09 0.32
C VAL A 37 33.57 8.26 -0.53
N TRP A 38 32.36 8.18 -1.09
CA TRP A 38 31.70 9.33 -1.71
C TRP A 38 30.69 9.97 -0.75
N ASP A 39 30.70 11.29 -0.66
CA ASP A 39 29.80 12.12 0.14
C ASP A 39 28.81 12.89 -0.74
N PHE A 40 27.52 12.59 -0.61
CA PHE A 40 26.42 13.22 -1.34
C PHE A 40 25.72 14.32 -0.52
N SER A 41 26.25 14.71 0.64
CA SER A 41 25.59 15.67 1.55
C SER A 41 25.36 17.05 0.93
N GLY A 42 26.12 17.41 -0.10
CA GLY A 42 25.97 18.65 -0.86
C GLY A 42 24.96 18.61 -2.01
N GLN A 43 24.53 17.44 -2.48
CA GLN A 43 23.74 17.31 -3.73
C GLN A 43 22.28 16.90 -3.49
N GLU A 44 21.95 16.39 -2.31
CA GLU A 44 20.60 16.03 -1.93
C GLU A 44 20.31 16.50 -0.49
N ARG A 45 19.07 16.92 -0.20
CA ARG A 45 18.56 17.03 1.18
C ARG A 45 18.37 15.61 1.74
N VAL A 46 19.48 14.92 2.03
CA VAL A 46 19.49 13.50 2.38
C VAL A 46 18.97 13.30 3.80
N THR A 47 18.00 12.38 3.94
CA THR A 47 17.44 11.96 5.23
C THR A 47 18.08 10.69 5.79
N GLU A 48 18.84 9.91 5.00
CA GLU A 48 19.51 8.69 5.48
C GLU A 48 20.90 8.46 4.84
N ARG A 49 21.96 8.59 5.65
CA ARG A 49 23.38 8.33 5.32
C ARG A 49 23.80 8.99 3.99
N ALA A 50 24.27 10.23 4.00
CA ALA A 50 24.74 10.89 2.77
C ALA A 50 26.02 10.26 2.16
N ARG A 51 26.72 9.39 2.90
CA ARG A 51 27.99 8.78 2.49
C ARG A 51 27.87 7.29 2.20
N PHE A 52 28.63 6.76 1.26
CA PHE A 52 28.85 5.31 1.15
C PHE A 52 30.28 4.99 0.69
N GLY A 53 30.80 3.86 1.18
CA GLY A 53 32.19 3.45 0.95
C GLY A 53 32.37 2.42 -0.15
N PHE A 54 33.60 2.33 -0.66
CA PHE A 54 34.10 1.35 -1.64
C PHE A 54 35.13 0.38 -1.05
N ALA A 55 35.55 0.58 0.20
CA ALA A 55 36.59 -0.22 0.85
C ALA A 55 36.28 -1.73 0.89
N THR A 56 35.00 -2.12 1.02
CA THR A 56 34.56 -3.53 1.05
C THR A 56 34.51 -4.18 -0.33
N ILE A 57 34.73 -3.44 -1.41
CA ILE A 57 34.80 -3.97 -2.78
C ILE A 57 36.23 -4.42 -3.01
N ASP A 58 36.39 -5.60 -3.61
CA ASP A 58 37.69 -6.13 -4.04
C ASP A 58 38.47 -5.09 -4.86
N ALA A 59 39.75 -4.92 -4.53
CA ALA A 59 40.64 -3.96 -5.16
C ALA A 59 40.70 -4.16 -6.69
N LYS A 60 40.57 -5.40 -7.19
CA LYS A 60 40.58 -5.69 -8.63
C LYS A 60 39.43 -5.04 -9.41
N TYR A 61 38.28 -4.81 -8.76
CA TYR A 61 37.08 -4.27 -9.41
C TYR A 61 36.81 -2.81 -9.08
N ARG A 62 37.39 -2.31 -7.97
CA ARG A 62 37.01 -1.04 -7.34
C ARG A 62 37.09 0.16 -8.29
N LYS A 63 38.24 0.36 -8.93
CA LYS A 63 38.46 1.51 -9.83
C LYS A 63 37.51 1.50 -11.03
N SER A 64 37.33 0.34 -11.67
CA SER A 64 36.41 0.21 -12.81
C SER A 64 34.95 0.46 -12.42
N ILE A 65 34.53 -0.01 -11.24
CA ILE A 65 33.18 0.25 -10.71
C ILE A 65 33.00 1.74 -10.40
N GLN A 66 33.97 2.40 -9.77
CA GLN A 66 33.95 3.84 -9.50
C GLN A 66 33.86 4.66 -10.80
N ALA A 67 34.68 4.34 -11.80
CA ALA A 67 34.65 4.99 -13.11
C ALA A 67 33.29 4.79 -13.81
N THR A 68 32.76 3.57 -13.80
CA THR A 68 31.44 3.26 -14.40
C THR A 68 30.31 4.05 -13.73
N LEU A 69 30.35 4.18 -12.40
CA LEU A 69 29.38 4.98 -11.64
C LEU A 69 29.48 6.47 -11.95
N LEU A 70 30.70 7.01 -12.04
CA LEU A 70 30.90 8.41 -12.37
C LEU A 70 30.41 8.73 -13.79
N PHE A 71 30.74 7.86 -14.76
CA PHE A 71 30.25 8.01 -16.13
C PHE A 71 28.72 8.03 -16.18
N PHE A 72 28.08 7.09 -15.48
CA PHE A 72 26.62 7.07 -15.33
C PHE A 72 26.06 8.37 -14.73
N MET A 73 26.73 8.92 -13.72
CA MET A 73 26.31 10.19 -13.09
C MET A 73 26.45 11.37 -14.05
N LYS A 74 27.57 11.47 -14.79
CA LYS A 74 27.81 12.51 -15.80
C LYS A 74 26.80 12.43 -16.94
N GLU A 75 26.60 11.25 -17.53
CA GLU A 75 25.59 11.02 -18.58
C GLU A 75 24.18 11.42 -18.14
N ARG A 76 23.81 11.05 -16.91
CA ARG A 76 22.51 11.39 -16.36
C ARG A 76 22.34 12.90 -16.16
N LYS A 77 23.38 13.59 -15.66
CA LYS A 77 23.39 15.05 -15.52
C LYS A 77 23.25 15.73 -16.88
N ASN A 78 23.93 15.21 -17.91
CA ASN A 78 23.86 15.73 -19.27
C ASN A 78 22.46 15.57 -19.88
N LYS A 79 21.87 14.36 -19.80
CA LYS A 79 20.55 14.05 -20.38
C LYS A 79 19.39 14.69 -19.63
N ASN A 80 19.39 14.61 -18.29
CA ASN A 80 18.23 15.01 -17.47
C ASN A 80 18.40 16.34 -16.74
N LYS A 81 19.52 17.05 -16.96
CA LYS A 81 19.87 18.32 -16.30
C LYS A 81 19.79 18.27 -14.76
N THR A 82 19.86 17.07 -14.17
CA THR A 82 19.68 16.81 -12.75
C THR A 82 20.69 15.79 -12.24
N TYR A 83 21.17 15.96 -11.01
CA TYR A 83 22.10 15.03 -10.38
C TYR A 83 21.46 13.67 -10.11
N ALA A 84 22.27 12.60 -10.15
CA ALA A 84 21.81 11.25 -9.85
C ALA A 84 21.50 11.11 -8.36
N LYS A 85 20.33 10.53 -8.04
CA LYS A 85 19.95 10.31 -6.64
C LYS A 85 20.82 9.28 -5.95
N LEU A 86 21.15 9.49 -4.66
CA LEU A 86 22.00 8.59 -3.88
C LEU A 86 21.48 7.15 -3.86
N SER A 87 20.17 6.95 -3.74
CA SER A 87 19.56 5.62 -3.74
C SER A 87 19.77 4.88 -5.07
N VAL A 88 19.79 5.60 -6.18
CA VAL A 88 20.01 5.02 -7.51
C VAL A 88 21.47 4.64 -7.68
N VAL A 89 22.39 5.55 -7.32
CA VAL A 89 23.84 5.30 -7.37
C VAL A 89 24.22 4.10 -6.50
N ARG A 90 23.67 4.00 -5.28
CA ARG A 90 23.88 2.84 -4.39
C ARG A 90 23.37 1.53 -4.98
N SER A 91 22.16 1.54 -5.55
CA SER A 91 21.60 0.33 -6.18
C SER A 91 22.44 -0.12 -7.38
N PHE A 92 22.92 0.83 -8.18
CA PHE A 92 23.75 0.52 -9.34
C PHE A 92 25.14 0.02 -8.91
N ARG A 93 25.76 0.62 -7.89
CA ARG A 93 27.00 0.11 -7.26
C ARG A 93 26.85 -1.34 -6.81
N GLN A 94 25.78 -1.65 -6.09
CA GLN A 94 25.54 -3.02 -5.61
C GLN A 94 25.41 -4.01 -6.77
N GLY A 95 24.69 -3.62 -7.82
CA GLY A 95 24.53 -4.45 -8.99
C GLY A 95 25.83 -4.64 -9.78
N LEU A 96 26.64 -3.59 -9.96
CA LEU A 96 27.96 -3.69 -10.60
C LEU A 96 28.88 -4.66 -9.84
N VAL A 97 28.88 -4.61 -8.50
CA VAL A 97 29.64 -5.57 -7.69
C VAL A 97 29.19 -7.02 -7.94
N LEU A 98 27.88 -7.26 -8.02
CA LEU A 98 27.35 -8.61 -8.30
C LEU A 98 27.69 -9.07 -9.71
N VAL A 99 27.55 -8.18 -10.71
CA VAL A 99 27.90 -8.48 -12.10
C VAL A 99 29.39 -8.78 -12.22
N SER A 100 30.26 -8.00 -11.57
CA SER A 100 31.71 -8.25 -11.56
C SER A 100 32.09 -9.59 -10.96
N LYS A 101 31.39 -10.01 -9.89
CA LYS A 101 31.61 -11.34 -9.30
C LYS A 101 31.24 -12.47 -10.27
N GLY A 102 30.08 -12.38 -10.91
CA GLY A 102 29.65 -13.40 -11.87
C GLY A 102 30.51 -13.49 -13.12
N LEU A 103 30.98 -12.33 -13.60
CA LEU A 103 31.83 -12.21 -14.79
C LEU A 103 33.30 -12.51 -14.47
N ASN A 104 33.67 -12.46 -13.19
CA ASN A 104 35.05 -12.42 -12.72
C ASN A 104 35.87 -11.27 -13.34
N GLY A 105 35.22 -10.16 -13.69
CA GLY A 105 35.83 -9.05 -14.43
C GLY A 105 34.99 -7.78 -14.41
N CYS A 106 35.53 -6.69 -14.96
CA CYS A 106 34.82 -5.42 -15.15
C CYS A 106 34.72 -5.01 -16.63
N ASN A 107 35.06 -5.92 -17.55
CA ASN A 107 34.91 -5.69 -18.98
C ASN A 107 33.45 -5.96 -19.38
N TRP A 108 32.59 -4.95 -19.21
CA TRP A 108 31.15 -5.08 -19.43
C TRP A 108 30.77 -5.52 -20.85
N ALA A 109 31.65 -5.29 -21.83
CA ALA A 109 31.42 -5.68 -23.21
C ALA A 109 31.33 -7.20 -23.39
N GLU A 110 32.02 -7.98 -22.53
CA GLU A 110 32.01 -9.44 -22.53
C GLU A 110 30.62 -10.03 -22.26
N LEU A 111 29.74 -9.30 -21.56
CA LEU A 111 28.34 -9.73 -21.38
C LEU A 111 27.56 -9.76 -22.69
N SER A 112 28.09 -9.14 -23.75
CA SER A 112 27.51 -9.17 -25.09
C SER A 112 27.82 -10.48 -25.81
N ASP A 113 28.90 -11.18 -25.44
CA ASP A 113 29.26 -12.48 -26.01
C ASP A 113 28.38 -13.60 -25.42
N ASP A 114 27.85 -14.48 -26.28
CA ASP A 114 26.91 -15.52 -25.88
C ASP A 114 27.55 -16.60 -25.00
N VAL A 115 28.83 -16.92 -25.22
CA VAL A 115 29.55 -17.95 -24.45
C VAL A 115 29.83 -17.42 -23.04
N THR A 116 30.37 -16.21 -22.96
CA THR A 116 30.70 -15.55 -21.71
C THR A 116 29.45 -15.23 -20.89
N TYR A 117 28.37 -14.79 -21.54
CA TYR A 117 27.09 -14.55 -20.86
C TYR A 117 26.48 -15.84 -20.30
N ARG A 118 26.58 -16.97 -21.01
CA ARG A 118 26.15 -18.27 -20.49
C ARG A 118 26.95 -18.67 -19.24
N ALA A 119 28.27 -18.52 -19.28
CA ALA A 119 29.13 -18.79 -18.12
C ALA A 119 28.78 -17.86 -16.93
N PHE A 120 28.64 -16.57 -17.18
CA PHE A 120 28.19 -15.57 -16.21
C PHE A 120 26.86 -15.98 -15.55
N LYS A 121 25.86 -16.34 -16.37
CA LYS A 121 24.54 -16.75 -15.88
C LYS A 121 24.63 -17.97 -14.98
N ASN A 122 25.37 -19.00 -15.39
CA ASN A 122 25.54 -20.22 -14.59
C ASN A 122 26.22 -19.93 -13.25
N ASN A 123 27.28 -19.11 -13.26
CA ASN A 123 27.97 -18.68 -12.04
C ASN A 123 27.02 -17.90 -11.10
N MET A 124 26.19 -17.01 -11.66
CA MET A 124 25.25 -16.23 -10.87
C MET A 124 24.10 -17.07 -10.32
N VAL A 125 23.53 -18.00 -11.11
CA VAL A 125 22.51 -18.93 -10.63
C VAL A 125 23.05 -19.77 -9.48
N LYS A 126 24.27 -20.31 -9.62
CA LYS A 126 24.94 -21.05 -8.56
C LYS A 126 25.13 -20.18 -7.31
N TYR A 127 25.69 -18.98 -7.46
CA TYR A 127 25.90 -18.04 -6.34
C TYR A 127 24.59 -17.65 -5.65
N ILE A 128 23.51 -17.43 -6.40
CA ILE A 128 22.20 -17.09 -5.84
C ILE A 128 21.63 -18.24 -5.02
N ASN A 129 21.77 -19.48 -5.50
CA ASN A 129 21.28 -20.67 -4.82
C ASN A 129 22.12 -20.98 -3.57
N ASP A 130 23.45 -21.00 -3.69
CA ASP A 130 24.39 -21.30 -2.61
C ASP A 130 24.24 -20.29 -1.45
N GLU A 131 24.06 -19.00 -1.75
CA GLU A 131 23.90 -17.93 -0.76
C GLU A 131 22.42 -17.67 -0.37
N ASN A 132 21.48 -18.45 -0.89
CA ASN A 132 20.03 -18.33 -0.63
C ASN A 132 19.50 -16.89 -0.84
N LEU A 133 19.92 -16.24 -1.93
CA LEU A 133 19.65 -14.83 -2.19
C LEU A 133 18.22 -14.59 -2.69
N LYS A 134 17.65 -13.44 -2.34
CA LYS A 134 16.28 -13.05 -2.70
C LYS A 134 16.15 -12.68 -4.18
N VAL A 135 14.94 -12.81 -4.73
CA VAL A 135 14.55 -12.35 -6.10
C VAL A 135 14.94 -10.92 -6.39
N SER A 136 14.87 -10.05 -5.38
CA SER A 136 15.26 -8.65 -5.51
C SER A 136 16.72 -8.47 -5.96
N THR A 137 17.58 -9.44 -5.65
CA THR A 137 18.99 -9.46 -6.10
C THR A 137 19.07 -9.73 -7.60
N VAL A 138 18.28 -10.67 -8.12
CA VAL A 138 18.14 -10.94 -9.56
C VAL A 138 17.64 -9.68 -10.27
N ASP A 139 16.61 -9.02 -9.73
CA ASP A 139 16.11 -7.76 -10.27
C ASP A 139 17.16 -6.64 -10.25
N VAL A 140 18.08 -6.63 -9.28
CA VAL A 140 19.21 -5.68 -9.26
C VAL A 140 20.22 -6.00 -10.37
N ILE A 141 20.54 -7.27 -10.59
CA ILE A 141 21.45 -7.72 -11.67
C ILE A 141 20.87 -7.34 -13.04
N ILE A 142 19.60 -7.72 -13.30
CA ILE A 142 18.91 -7.42 -14.56
C ILE A 142 18.89 -5.90 -14.82
N ARG A 143 18.49 -5.09 -13.82
CA ARG A 143 18.50 -3.62 -13.94
C ARG A 143 19.88 -3.06 -14.21
N THR A 144 20.93 -3.68 -13.68
CA THR A 144 22.31 -3.25 -13.87
C THR A 144 22.78 -3.54 -15.28
N ILE A 145 22.54 -4.75 -15.81
CA ILE A 145 22.91 -5.10 -17.18
C ILE A 145 22.16 -4.22 -18.18
N ASN A 146 20.84 -4.03 -17.99
CA ASN A 146 20.06 -3.12 -18.83
C ASN A 146 20.54 -1.66 -18.73
N LYS A 147 21.04 -1.22 -17.57
CA LYS A 147 21.63 0.11 -17.44
C LYS A 147 23.01 0.20 -18.11
N LEU A 148 23.83 -0.86 -18.07
CA LEU A 148 25.07 -0.96 -18.85
C LEU A 148 24.78 -0.93 -20.35
N ASN A 149 23.66 -1.53 -20.78
CA ASN A 149 23.19 -1.47 -22.16
C ASN A 149 22.75 -0.07 -22.59
N GLU A 150 22.00 0.64 -21.74
CA GLU A 150 21.63 2.05 -21.97
C GLU A 150 22.87 2.99 -22.05
N LEU A 151 23.95 2.64 -21.35
CA LEU A 151 25.23 3.35 -21.38
C LEU A 151 26.16 2.89 -22.51
N GLU A 152 25.71 1.95 -23.35
CA GLU A 152 26.46 1.37 -24.48
C GLU A 152 27.75 0.64 -24.06
N PHE A 153 27.84 0.19 -22.80
CA PHE A 153 28.93 -0.65 -22.30
C PHE A 153 28.69 -2.14 -22.54
N CYS A 154 27.45 -2.53 -22.85
CA CYS A 154 27.04 -3.89 -23.16
C CYS A 154 25.97 -3.84 -24.26
N ALA A 155 26.00 -4.74 -25.26
CA ALA A 155 24.98 -4.78 -26.31
C ALA A 155 23.72 -5.55 -25.89
N ARG A 156 23.79 -6.32 -24.80
CA ARG A 156 22.76 -7.29 -24.41
C ARG A 156 21.69 -6.69 -23.49
N PRO A 157 20.41 -6.66 -23.91
CA PRO A 157 19.30 -6.50 -22.99
C PRO A 157 19.00 -7.83 -22.30
N VAL A 158 18.56 -7.75 -21.04
CA VAL A 158 18.25 -8.92 -20.20
C VAL A 158 16.87 -8.77 -19.57
N SER A 159 16.18 -9.88 -19.42
CA SER A 159 14.84 -9.96 -18.83
C SER A 159 14.81 -10.91 -17.65
N ARG A 160 13.65 -11.04 -16.98
CA ARG A 160 13.47 -12.09 -15.96
C ARG A 160 13.51 -13.50 -16.56
N ASP A 161 13.22 -13.63 -17.86
CA ASP A 161 13.19 -14.93 -18.53
C ASP A 161 14.58 -15.57 -18.60
N ASP A 162 15.61 -14.74 -18.64
CA ASP A 162 17.00 -15.16 -18.58
C ASP A 162 17.35 -15.89 -17.28
N PHE A 163 16.63 -15.69 -16.18
CA PHE A 163 16.93 -16.27 -14.86
C PHE A 163 15.83 -17.22 -14.34
N ARG A 164 15.00 -17.78 -15.22
CA ARG A 164 13.91 -18.72 -14.85
C ARG A 164 14.35 -19.98 -14.08
N GLN A 165 15.61 -20.37 -14.19
CA GLN A 165 16.18 -21.57 -13.55
C GLN A 165 16.53 -21.38 -12.07
N VAL A 166 16.38 -20.16 -11.53
CA VAL A 166 16.57 -19.91 -10.10
C VAL A 166 15.31 -20.39 -9.36
N ASP A 167 15.48 -21.18 -8.30
CA ASP A 167 14.40 -21.47 -7.35
C ASP A 167 14.10 -20.19 -6.56
N ILE A 168 13.22 -19.39 -7.13
CA ILE A 168 12.88 -18.06 -6.67
C ILE A 168 11.95 -18.22 -5.47
N LYS A 169 12.46 -18.01 -4.25
CA LYS A 169 11.60 -17.67 -3.10
C LYS A 169 10.89 -16.37 -3.42
N LEU A 170 9.64 -16.45 -3.86
CA LEU A 170 8.78 -15.29 -4.11
C LEU A 170 8.86 -14.36 -2.91
N ALA A 171 9.05 -13.06 -3.17
CA ALA A 171 9.11 -12.06 -2.11
C ALA A 171 7.79 -12.09 -1.33
N GLN A 172 7.83 -12.65 -0.12
CA GLN A 172 6.65 -12.75 0.72
C GLN A 172 6.12 -11.34 0.99
N GLN A 173 4.81 -11.18 0.85
CA GLN A 173 4.16 -9.93 1.15
C GLN A 173 4.34 -9.56 2.65
N HIS A 174 4.15 -8.29 2.98
CA HIS A 174 3.99 -7.86 4.37
C HIS A 174 2.81 -8.60 5.05
N VAL A 175 2.82 -8.68 6.38
CA VAL A 175 1.74 -9.33 7.15
C VAL A 175 0.55 -8.40 7.27
N ALA A 176 -0.65 -8.94 7.09
CA ALA A 176 -1.89 -8.34 7.53
C ALA A 176 -2.22 -9.07 8.83
N ILE A 177 -2.35 -8.30 9.90
CA ILE A 177 -2.51 -8.82 11.26
C ILE A 177 -3.97 -9.25 11.41
N PRO A 178 -4.26 -10.43 12.00
CA PRO A 178 -5.63 -10.85 12.32
C PRO A 178 -6.36 -9.80 13.16
N ILE A 179 -7.67 -9.66 12.99
CA ILE A 179 -8.41 -8.53 13.57
C ILE A 179 -8.33 -8.49 15.09
N LYS A 180 -8.50 -9.63 15.77
CA LYS A 180 -8.49 -9.68 17.24
C LYS A 180 -7.09 -9.36 17.79
N MET A 181 -6.04 -9.90 17.17
CA MET A 181 -4.66 -9.53 17.51
C MET A 181 -4.38 -8.05 17.25
N TYR A 182 -4.88 -7.50 16.14
CA TYR A 182 -4.71 -6.08 15.81
C TYR A 182 -5.41 -5.17 16.80
N GLN A 183 -6.64 -5.51 17.22
CA GLN A 183 -7.39 -4.76 18.24
C GLN A 183 -6.62 -4.73 19.57
N LYS A 184 -6.10 -5.88 20.03
CA LYS A 184 -5.24 -5.94 21.23
C LYS A 184 -3.98 -5.08 21.08
N LEU A 185 -3.30 -5.18 19.94
CA LEU A 185 -2.09 -4.40 19.63
C LEU A 185 -2.33 -2.89 19.70
N ILE A 186 -3.42 -2.42 19.09
CA ILE A 186 -3.78 -0.99 19.10
C ILE A 186 -4.22 -0.56 20.49
N SER A 187 -4.99 -1.39 21.21
CA SER A 187 -5.45 -1.08 22.57
C SER A 187 -4.29 -0.91 23.54
N GLU A 188 -3.30 -1.79 23.51
CA GLU A 188 -2.09 -1.66 24.35
C GLU A 188 -1.28 -0.41 24.00
N ALA A 189 -1.11 -0.11 22.71
CA ALA A 189 -0.44 1.11 22.30
C ALA A 189 -1.19 2.37 22.79
N ILE A 190 -2.52 2.37 22.74
CA ILE A 190 -3.37 3.44 23.26
C ILE A 190 -3.22 3.58 24.77
N ASN A 191 -3.25 2.48 25.52
CA ASN A 191 -3.10 2.49 26.98
C ASN A 191 -1.76 3.11 27.40
N ILE A 192 -0.67 2.79 26.69
CA ILE A 192 0.65 3.38 26.93
C ILE A 192 0.61 4.90 26.67
N VAL A 193 0.05 5.34 25.55
CA VAL A 193 -0.03 6.77 25.24
C VAL A 193 -0.90 7.51 26.27
N ALA A 194 -2.05 6.95 26.65
CA ALA A 194 -2.93 7.54 27.65
C ALA A 194 -2.26 7.62 29.03
N THR A 195 -1.49 6.60 29.41
CA THR A 195 -0.76 6.55 30.70
C THR A 195 0.34 7.60 30.77
N TYR A 196 1.15 7.74 29.71
CA TYR A 196 2.35 8.59 29.77
C TYR A 196 2.16 10.00 29.22
N HIS A 197 1.14 10.27 28.39
CA HIS A 197 0.90 11.61 27.82
C HIS A 197 0.75 12.71 28.88
N PRO A 198 0.03 12.52 30.00
CA PRO A 198 -0.03 13.52 31.07
C PRO A 198 1.34 13.84 31.68
N HIS A 199 2.23 12.85 31.74
CA HIS A 199 3.57 12.95 32.34
C HIS A 199 4.68 13.29 31.33
N ARG A 200 4.36 13.58 30.06
CA ARG A 200 5.34 13.77 28.97
C ARG A 200 6.46 14.76 29.28
N LYS A 201 6.18 15.84 30.01
CA LYS A 201 7.20 16.83 30.42
C LYS A 201 8.09 16.28 31.54
N ALA A 202 7.47 15.72 32.59
CA ALA A 202 8.20 15.10 33.70
C ALA A 202 9.14 13.97 33.24
N ILE A 203 8.75 13.21 32.21
CA ILE A 203 9.63 12.21 31.57
C ILE A 203 10.89 12.87 30.99
N SER A 204 10.75 14.03 30.34
CA SER A 204 11.92 14.76 29.82
C SER A 204 12.79 15.31 30.95
N ASP A 205 12.17 15.89 31.97
CA ASP A 205 12.88 16.53 33.09
C ASP A 205 13.73 15.49 33.85
N ILE A 206 13.15 14.33 34.19
CA ILE A 206 13.87 13.27 34.92
C ILE A 206 14.99 12.64 34.07
N GLN A 207 14.82 12.59 32.75
CA GLN A 207 15.87 12.11 31.84
C GLN A 207 16.98 13.14 31.64
N SER A 208 16.69 14.44 31.71
CA SER A 208 17.70 15.49 31.76
C SER A 208 18.60 15.33 32.99
N LEU A 209 17.99 15.17 34.17
CA LEU A 209 18.72 14.93 35.42
C LEU A 209 19.61 13.68 35.34
N ALA A 210 19.12 12.61 34.70
CA ALA A 210 19.90 11.39 34.51
C ALA A 210 21.12 11.58 33.59
N GLU A 211 21.03 12.43 32.56
CA GLU A 211 22.17 12.79 31.71
C GLU A 211 23.13 13.75 32.43
N GLU A 212 22.63 14.70 33.23
CA GLU A 212 23.44 15.59 34.06
C GLU A 212 24.31 14.80 35.05
N ILE A 213 23.71 13.85 35.79
CA ILE A 213 24.44 12.92 36.68
C ILE A 213 25.52 12.16 35.91
N TYR A 214 25.23 11.73 34.69
CA TYR A 214 26.21 11.04 33.86
C TYR A 214 27.36 11.95 33.43
N GLU A 215 27.07 13.19 33.03
CA GLU A 215 28.10 14.14 32.64
C GLU A 215 29.01 14.53 33.81
N GLU A 216 28.45 14.71 35.01
CA GLU A 216 29.21 14.98 36.22
C GLU A 216 30.18 13.83 36.53
N GLU A 217 29.68 12.59 36.60
CA GLU A 217 30.53 11.42 36.88
C GLU A 217 31.51 11.12 35.75
N ALA A 218 31.19 11.45 34.50
CA ALA A 218 32.11 11.28 33.37
C ALA A 218 33.26 12.30 33.36
N LYS A 219 33.09 13.46 34.00
CA LYS A 219 34.13 14.50 34.13
C LYS A 219 35.08 14.25 35.31
N ARG A 220 34.74 13.32 36.22
CA ARG A 220 35.57 12.94 37.37
C ARG A 220 36.81 12.19 36.88
N LEU A 221 37.99 12.78 37.11
CA LEU A 221 39.29 12.21 36.74
C LEU A 221 39.84 11.25 37.81
N ASP A 222 39.25 11.27 39.01
CA ASP A 222 39.64 10.53 40.21
C ASP A 222 39.06 9.12 40.30
N VAL A 223 38.17 8.72 39.37
CA VAL A 223 37.41 7.46 39.45
C VAL A 223 37.66 6.57 38.24
N VAL A 224 37.94 5.28 38.48
CA VAL A 224 38.06 4.26 37.41
C VAL A 224 36.74 4.15 36.64
N LEU A 225 36.83 4.09 35.31
CA LEU A 225 35.70 4.14 34.37
C LEU A 225 34.56 3.13 34.66
N GLY A 226 34.87 1.98 35.27
CA GLY A 226 33.89 0.99 35.72
C GLY A 226 33.11 1.41 36.98
N LEU A 227 33.78 2.01 37.96
CA LEU A 227 33.15 2.53 39.19
C LEU A 227 32.25 3.73 38.88
N ALA A 228 32.67 4.62 37.97
CA ALA A 228 31.87 5.76 37.54
C ALA A 228 30.52 5.33 36.95
N ARG A 229 30.47 4.21 36.21
CA ARG A 229 29.22 3.65 35.68
C ARG A 229 28.28 3.15 36.78
N LEU A 230 28.83 2.48 37.80
CA LEU A 230 28.05 2.01 38.95
C LEU A 230 27.48 3.18 39.76
N ASN A 231 28.28 4.23 39.97
CA ASN A 231 27.84 5.45 40.65
C ASN A 231 26.68 6.14 39.91
N VAL A 232 26.77 6.23 38.58
CA VAL A 232 25.68 6.78 37.75
C VAL A 232 24.40 5.97 37.93
N THR A 233 24.47 4.63 37.86
CA THR A 233 23.29 3.78 38.08
C THR A 233 22.70 3.99 39.48
N HIS A 234 23.54 3.97 40.52
CA HIS A 234 23.08 4.16 41.91
C HIS A 234 22.45 5.53 42.16
N LYS A 235 23.00 6.59 41.57
CA LYS A 235 22.43 7.94 41.66
C LYS A 235 21.11 8.05 40.90
N ILE A 236 21.00 7.43 39.73
CA ILE A 236 19.76 7.40 38.94
C ILE A 236 18.66 6.62 39.67
N ASP A 237 18.99 5.48 40.29
CA ASP A 237 18.00 4.66 41.03
C ASP A 237 17.43 5.38 42.26
N LYS A 238 18.12 6.40 42.77
CA LYS A 238 17.65 7.26 43.87
C LYS A 238 16.78 8.44 43.43
N LEU A 239 16.63 8.67 42.12
CA LEU A 239 15.78 9.76 41.62
C LEU A 239 14.31 9.45 41.91
N SER A 240 13.65 10.32 42.67
CA SER A 240 12.22 10.20 42.97
C SER A 240 11.39 10.85 41.86
N HIS A 241 10.38 10.14 41.36
CA HIS A 241 9.42 10.67 40.40
C HIS A 241 8.03 10.05 40.58
N SER A 242 6.98 10.79 40.19
CA SER A 242 5.57 10.35 40.27
C SER A 242 5.04 9.68 39.00
N ILE A 243 5.92 9.33 38.05
CA ILE A 243 5.54 8.73 36.76
C ILE A 243 5.23 7.23 36.97
N PRO A 244 4.01 6.75 36.64
CA PRO A 244 3.60 5.38 36.90
C PRO A 244 4.40 4.39 36.03
N ASN A 245 4.86 3.29 36.64
CA ASN A 245 5.55 2.18 35.96
C ASN A 245 6.73 2.60 35.06
N PHE A 246 7.34 3.75 35.35
CA PHE A 246 8.45 4.28 34.58
C PHE A 246 9.77 3.96 35.28
N LYS A 247 10.75 3.47 34.53
CA LYS A 247 12.13 3.29 35.00
C LYS A 247 13.05 4.25 34.26
N VAL A 248 13.80 5.06 35.00
CA VAL A 248 14.77 6.01 34.43
C VAL A 248 15.99 5.23 33.94
N LEU A 249 16.10 5.07 32.62
CA LEU A 249 17.19 4.32 31.99
C LEU A 249 17.86 5.14 30.88
N ARG A 250 19.17 5.34 31.01
CA ARG A 250 19.99 6.05 30.00
C ARG A 250 20.27 5.25 28.73
N ASN A 251 19.97 3.95 28.73
CA ASN A 251 20.16 3.09 27.56
C ASN A 251 19.11 3.31 26.46
N GLY A 252 18.08 4.13 26.74
CA GLY A 252 17.01 4.47 25.83
C GLY A 252 15.91 3.41 25.71
N TYR A 253 15.95 2.31 26.48
CA TYR A 253 14.99 1.22 26.40
C TYR A 253 13.56 1.68 26.69
N GLN A 254 13.35 2.32 27.85
CA GLN A 254 12.03 2.81 28.27
C GLN A 254 11.46 3.84 27.29
N LEU A 255 12.27 4.79 26.85
CA LEU A 255 11.86 5.78 25.85
C LEU A 255 11.54 5.13 24.51
N ASN A 256 12.34 4.17 24.04
CA ASN A 256 12.06 3.44 22.80
C ASN A 256 10.74 2.66 22.89
N TYR A 257 10.37 2.14 24.05
CA TYR A 257 9.09 1.47 24.26
C TYR A 257 7.92 2.46 24.10
N ILE A 258 7.95 3.59 24.80
CA ILE A 258 6.93 4.65 24.68
C ILE A 258 6.84 5.17 23.24
N LEU A 259 7.98 5.50 22.64
CA LEU A 259 8.05 5.98 21.25
C LEU A 259 7.57 4.93 20.25
N SER A 260 7.77 3.63 20.52
CA SER A 260 7.25 2.56 19.66
C SER A 260 5.72 2.51 19.70
N ALA A 261 5.11 2.65 20.87
CA ALA A 261 3.65 2.76 21.00
C ALA A 261 3.11 3.98 20.24
N CYS A 262 3.74 5.16 20.39
CA CYS A 262 3.38 6.35 19.61
C CYS A 262 3.51 6.11 18.09
N GLY A 263 4.59 5.46 17.66
CA GLY A 263 4.82 5.10 16.26
C GLY A 263 3.80 4.12 15.71
N ILE A 264 3.37 3.13 16.50
CA ILE A 264 2.31 2.19 16.14
C ILE A 264 1.01 2.96 15.91
N ILE A 265 0.60 3.84 16.84
CA ILE A 265 -0.60 4.67 16.71
C ILE A 265 -0.56 5.54 15.46
N ILE A 266 0.54 6.28 15.25
CA ILE A 266 0.67 7.18 14.09
C ILE A 266 0.55 6.39 12.78
N LEU A 267 1.24 5.24 12.66
CA LEU A 267 1.22 4.43 11.44
C LEU A 267 -0.12 3.72 11.24
N ALA A 268 -0.72 3.20 12.30
CA ALA A 268 -1.99 2.48 12.26
C ALA A 268 -3.15 3.39 11.82
N PHE A 269 -3.23 4.62 12.34
CA PHE A 269 -4.35 5.52 12.06
C PHE A 269 -4.15 6.43 10.84
N SER A 270 -2.93 6.59 10.33
CA SER A 270 -2.69 7.39 9.12
C SER A 270 -2.35 6.54 7.90
N GLY A 271 -1.82 5.34 8.13
CA GLY A 271 -1.26 4.51 7.08
C GLY A 271 -0.13 5.19 6.30
N MET A 272 0.55 6.21 6.83
CA MET A 272 1.68 6.87 6.16
C MET A 272 2.94 6.00 6.12
N ARG A 273 3.91 6.33 5.27
CA ARG A 273 5.18 5.58 5.23
C ARG A 273 6.05 5.94 6.43
N LYS A 274 6.88 5.01 6.88
CA LYS A 274 7.84 5.28 7.97
C LYS A 274 8.73 6.50 7.71
N SER A 275 9.15 6.71 6.47
CA SER A 275 9.98 7.86 6.07
C SER A 275 9.25 9.20 6.14
N GLU A 276 7.92 9.18 5.99
CA GLU A 276 7.06 10.37 6.13
C GLU A 276 6.84 10.64 7.63
N MET A 277 6.62 9.60 8.43
CA MET A 277 6.49 9.68 9.89
C MET A 277 7.72 10.32 10.56
N TYR A 278 8.93 9.96 10.14
CA TYR A 278 10.17 10.53 10.70
C TYR A 278 10.37 12.02 10.41
N ARG A 279 9.51 12.65 9.61
CA ARG A 279 9.54 14.09 9.33
C ARG A 279 8.45 14.87 10.05
N LEU A 280 7.59 14.17 10.81
CA LEU A 280 6.57 14.84 11.59
C LEU A 280 7.20 15.61 12.75
N SER A 281 6.56 16.72 13.08
CA SER A 281 6.84 17.52 14.27
C SER A 281 5.59 17.58 15.15
N LYS A 282 5.70 18.14 16.36
CA LYS A 282 4.54 18.41 17.21
C LYS A 282 3.43 19.23 16.51
N ARG A 283 3.81 20.12 15.60
CA ARG A 283 2.89 21.00 14.83
C ARG A 283 2.27 20.34 13.61
N SER A 284 2.61 19.07 13.33
CA SER A 284 2.09 18.36 12.16
C SER A 284 0.62 17.96 12.28
N PHE A 285 0.03 17.97 13.47
CA PHE A 285 -1.38 17.66 13.66
C PHE A 285 -2.25 18.91 13.52
N LEU A 286 -3.25 18.84 12.65
CA LEU A 286 -4.17 19.95 12.36
C LEU A 286 -5.60 19.44 12.23
N PHE A 287 -6.57 20.34 12.38
CA PHE A 287 -7.96 20.09 12.01
C PHE A 287 -8.26 20.79 10.68
N LYS A 288 -9.01 20.15 9.79
CA LYS A 288 -9.39 20.71 8.49
C LYS A 288 -10.89 20.68 8.26
N GLY A 289 -11.41 21.75 7.66
CA GLY A 289 -12.82 21.89 7.30
C GLY A 289 -13.72 22.29 8.47
N THR A 290 -15.00 22.52 8.17
CA THR A 290 -16.05 22.88 9.14
C THR A 290 -16.26 21.78 10.17
N ASN A 291 -16.17 20.51 9.75
CA ASN A 291 -16.35 19.34 10.60
C ASN A 291 -15.12 19.01 11.46
N LYS A 292 -14.08 19.86 11.48
CA LYS A 292 -12.83 19.68 12.23
C LYS A 292 -12.26 18.26 12.09
N ILE A 293 -12.03 17.82 10.85
CA ILE A 293 -11.49 16.49 10.59
C ILE A 293 -10.00 16.49 10.98
N PRO A 294 -9.54 15.57 11.85
CA PRO A 294 -8.13 15.46 12.23
C PRO A 294 -7.27 14.99 11.06
N ILE A 295 -6.20 15.73 10.80
CA ILE A 295 -5.23 15.46 9.73
C ILE A 295 -3.79 15.59 10.22
N LEU A 296 -2.90 14.87 9.56
CA LEU A 296 -1.45 15.05 9.68
C LEU A 296 -0.93 15.74 8.43
N GLN A 297 -0.16 16.80 8.62
CA GLN A 297 0.57 17.49 7.57
C GLN A 297 2.07 17.18 7.68
N GLY A 298 2.65 16.71 6.58
CA GLY A 298 4.05 16.33 6.51
C GLY A 298 4.59 16.46 5.09
N GLU A 299 5.84 16.05 4.90
CA GLU A 299 6.52 16.14 3.60
C GLU A 299 6.72 14.77 2.94
N GLU A 300 6.38 14.68 1.66
CA GLU A 300 6.59 13.51 0.80
C GLU A 300 7.69 13.83 -0.23
N THR A 301 8.70 12.97 -0.37
CA THR A 301 9.86 13.23 -1.25
C THR A 301 9.90 12.41 -2.52
N LYS A 302 8.91 11.55 -2.77
CA LYS A 302 8.97 10.66 -3.93
C LYS A 302 8.47 11.34 -5.19
N ARG A 303 7.75 12.47 -5.12
CA ARG A 303 7.44 13.28 -6.30
C ARG A 303 8.67 14.06 -6.77
N ASN A 304 9.35 13.53 -7.78
CA ASN A 304 10.46 14.17 -8.50
C ASN A 304 11.68 14.61 -7.65
N GLY A 305 11.77 14.22 -6.38
CA GLY A 305 12.89 14.58 -5.50
C GLY A 305 12.71 15.89 -4.73
N PHE A 306 11.58 16.57 -4.91
CA PHE A 306 11.19 17.72 -4.10
C PHE A 306 10.30 17.26 -2.95
N ALA A 307 10.47 17.87 -1.78
CA ALA A 307 9.58 17.68 -0.65
C ALA A 307 8.26 18.40 -0.94
N VAL A 308 7.20 17.63 -1.20
CA VAL A 308 5.84 18.16 -1.39
C VAL A 308 5.10 18.03 -0.06
N ARG A 309 4.45 19.12 0.37
CA ARG A 309 3.57 19.06 1.53
C ARG A 309 2.33 18.24 1.19
N GLU A 310 2.10 17.20 1.97
CA GLU A 310 0.98 16.28 1.82
C GLU A 310 0.22 16.17 3.14
N THR A 311 -1.02 15.70 3.04
CA THR A 311 -1.91 15.52 4.20
C THR A 311 -2.48 14.11 4.24
N TRP A 312 -2.60 13.58 5.46
CA TRP A 312 -3.18 12.27 5.76
C TRP A 312 -4.32 12.45 6.75
N GLN A 313 -5.48 11.86 6.48
CA GLN A 313 -6.56 11.82 7.47
C GLN A 313 -6.20 10.83 8.58
N THR A 314 -6.57 11.12 9.82
CA THR A 314 -6.18 10.28 10.95
C THR A 314 -7.19 10.31 12.11
N HIS A 315 -6.83 9.74 13.26
CA HIS A 315 -7.64 9.78 14.49
C HIS A 315 -7.10 10.84 15.47
N ALA A 316 -7.96 11.38 16.34
CA ALA A 316 -7.61 12.45 17.27
C ALA A 316 -6.48 12.07 18.25
N ILE A 317 -6.45 10.80 18.68
CA ILE A 317 -5.40 10.24 19.57
C ILE A 317 -3.97 10.39 19.03
N VAL A 318 -3.82 10.57 17.71
CA VAL A 318 -2.50 10.80 17.12
C VAL A 318 -1.89 12.12 17.59
N LYS A 319 -2.72 13.10 17.97
CA LYS A 319 -2.25 14.33 18.62
C LYS A 319 -1.49 14.00 19.91
N ASP A 320 -2.08 13.18 20.77
CA ASP A 320 -1.49 12.81 22.06
C ASP A 320 -0.21 11.99 21.84
N ALA A 321 -0.23 11.05 20.87
CA ALA A 321 0.97 10.29 20.51
C ALA A 321 2.13 11.19 20.03
N LEU A 322 1.83 12.23 19.22
CA LEU A 322 2.82 13.20 18.74
C LEU A 322 3.35 14.08 19.87
N GLU A 323 2.47 14.61 20.71
CA GLU A 323 2.85 15.45 21.85
C GLU A 323 3.69 14.66 22.86
N LEU A 324 3.30 13.43 23.19
CA LEU A 324 4.05 12.55 24.08
C LEU A 324 5.44 12.27 23.51
N ALA A 325 5.53 11.81 22.26
CA ALA A 325 6.81 11.45 21.67
C ALA A 325 7.76 12.67 21.52
N TYR A 326 7.21 13.85 21.17
CA TYR A 326 8.00 15.07 21.06
C TYR A 326 8.44 15.58 22.43
N ASP A 327 7.51 15.79 23.36
CA ASP A 327 7.78 16.44 24.65
C ASP A 327 8.63 15.53 25.57
N ALA A 328 8.40 14.20 25.57
CA ALA A 328 9.19 13.26 26.38
C ALA A 328 10.66 13.15 25.96
N THR A 329 10.99 13.65 24.77
CA THR A 329 12.36 13.66 24.25
C THR A 329 12.93 15.08 24.18
N GLN A 330 12.28 16.07 24.80
CA GLN A 330 12.71 17.48 24.71
C GLN A 330 14.17 17.66 25.16
N TYR A 331 14.60 17.01 26.25
CA TYR A 331 15.98 17.05 26.74
C TYR A 331 17.01 16.63 25.66
N LEU A 332 16.67 15.66 24.79
CA LEU A 332 17.53 15.26 23.67
C LEU A 332 17.65 16.35 22.62
N ARG A 333 16.58 17.12 22.36
CA ARG A 333 16.64 18.25 21.42
C ARG A 333 17.56 19.32 21.96
N ASP A 334 17.51 19.59 23.24
CA ASP A 334 18.34 20.63 23.86
C ASP A 334 19.82 20.24 23.74
N ILE A 335 20.17 19.01 24.13
CA ILE A 335 21.52 18.43 23.98
C ILE A 335 21.97 18.45 22.50
N TYR A 336 21.11 18.01 21.57
CA TYR A 336 21.47 17.91 20.16
C TYR A 336 21.58 19.27 19.48
N ASN A 337 20.76 20.25 19.85
CA ASN A 337 20.84 21.61 19.35
C ASN A 337 22.13 22.28 19.80
N GLU A 338 22.48 22.16 21.07
CA GLU A 338 23.76 22.68 21.59
C GLU A 338 24.95 22.04 20.89
N LYS A 339 24.92 20.72 20.72
CA LYS A 339 25.96 20.00 20.01
C LYS A 339 26.08 20.45 18.55
N ASN A 340 24.95 20.58 17.85
CA ASN A 340 24.92 21.02 16.45
C ASN A 340 25.47 22.44 16.29
N LYS A 341 25.19 23.34 17.25
CA LYS A 341 25.79 24.69 17.30
C LYS A 341 27.30 24.62 17.54
N LYS A 342 27.75 23.89 18.58
CA LYS A 342 29.18 23.69 18.87
C LYS A 342 29.94 23.12 17.68
N ASP A 343 29.37 22.15 16.97
CA ASP A 343 29.98 21.54 15.78
C ASP A 343 30.08 22.52 14.60
N LEU A 344 29.13 23.46 14.45
CA LEU A 344 29.21 24.54 13.47
C LEU A 344 30.30 25.55 13.84
N ASP A 345 30.33 25.98 15.11
CA ASP A 345 31.27 26.97 15.61
C ASP A 345 32.73 26.49 15.53
N CYS A 346 32.96 25.19 15.74
CA CYS A 346 34.29 24.58 15.58
C CYS A 346 34.59 24.09 14.14
N GLY A 347 33.77 24.46 13.15
CA GLY A 347 34.00 24.16 11.73
C GLY A 347 33.92 22.67 11.36
N LYS A 348 33.36 21.81 12.22
CA LYS A 348 33.22 20.36 11.93
C LYS A 348 32.11 20.05 10.95
N ILE A 349 31.12 20.93 10.84
CA ILE A 349 29.98 20.78 9.93
C ILE A 349 29.78 22.05 9.11
N SER A 350 29.24 21.90 7.90
CA SER A 350 28.86 23.04 7.07
C SER A 350 27.52 23.64 7.49
N LYS A 351 27.23 24.87 7.07
CA LYS A 351 25.93 25.53 7.29
C LYS A 351 24.74 24.69 6.77
N LEU A 352 24.90 24.03 5.63
CA LEU A 352 23.89 23.13 5.08
C LEU A 352 23.67 21.89 5.96
N GLN A 353 24.75 21.31 6.48
CA GLN A 353 24.65 20.19 7.41
C GLN A 353 23.97 20.61 8.72
N PHE A 354 24.27 21.81 9.21
CA PHE A 354 23.60 22.40 10.37
C PHE A 354 22.07 22.50 10.16
N GLU A 355 21.62 23.05 9.04
CA GLU A 355 20.18 23.15 8.70
C GLU A 355 19.51 21.77 8.54
N ASN A 356 20.20 20.82 7.89
CA ASN A 356 19.71 19.44 7.76
C ASN A 356 19.61 18.74 9.12
N ASN A 357 20.54 19.00 10.02
CA ASN A 357 20.52 18.48 11.38
C ASN A 357 19.37 19.09 12.18
N LEU A 358 19.12 20.39 12.08
CA LEU A 358 17.97 21.04 12.73
C LEU A 358 16.64 20.40 12.30
N ASN A 359 16.49 20.10 11.00
CA ASN A 359 15.31 19.42 10.49
C ASN A 359 15.14 18.01 11.09
N GLN A 360 16.24 17.28 11.32
CA GLN A 360 16.20 15.99 12.01
C GLN A 360 15.88 16.16 13.50
N ILE A 361 16.52 17.11 14.19
CA ILE A 361 16.31 17.37 15.62
C ILE A 361 14.86 17.77 15.89
N ASN A 362 14.21 18.49 14.96
CA ASN A 362 12.79 18.83 15.08
C ASN A 362 11.83 17.66 14.80
N SER A 363 12.35 16.47 14.46
CA SER A 363 11.54 15.26 14.33
C SER A 363 10.97 14.82 15.67
N VAL A 364 9.80 14.19 15.64
CA VAL A 364 9.18 13.54 16.80
C VAL A 364 9.99 12.33 17.28
N PHE A 365 10.71 11.64 16.38
CA PHE A 365 11.39 10.37 16.70
C PHE A 365 12.90 10.53 16.72
N LEU A 366 13.45 10.91 17.88
CA LEU A 366 14.89 11.06 18.09
C LEU A 366 15.56 9.81 18.63
N ILE A 367 16.86 9.67 18.37
CA ILE A 367 17.69 8.61 18.95
C ILE A 367 17.71 8.81 20.46
N THR A 368 17.26 7.79 21.19
CA THR A 368 17.10 7.89 22.66
C THR A 368 18.39 7.71 23.45
N LYS A 369 19.44 7.18 22.80
CA LYS A 369 20.76 7.02 23.40
C LYS A 369 21.70 8.11 22.92
N VAL A 370 22.11 9.00 23.82
CA VAL A 370 23.08 10.07 23.52
C VAL A 370 24.41 9.43 23.09
N LYS A 371 24.90 9.81 21.90
CA LYS A 371 26.18 9.34 21.34
C LYS A 371 27.16 10.50 21.19
N MET A 372 28.40 10.30 21.64
CA MET A 372 29.46 11.32 21.55
C MET A 372 29.73 11.78 20.10
N ARG A 373 29.62 10.90 19.11
CA ARG A 373 29.71 11.26 17.67
C ARG A 373 28.53 10.63 16.94
N SER A 374 27.57 11.44 16.51
CA SER A 374 26.44 10.97 15.71
C SER A 374 26.28 11.86 14.48
N THR A 375 26.16 11.24 13.32
CA THR A 375 25.83 11.90 12.05
C THR A 375 24.32 11.90 11.78
N ARG A 376 23.53 11.39 12.72
CA ARG A 376 22.07 11.27 12.63
C ARG A 376 21.41 11.51 13.97
N TYR A 377 20.26 12.16 13.94
CA TYR A 377 19.47 12.43 15.14
C TYR A 377 18.13 11.69 15.17
N ASN A 378 17.66 11.20 14.03
CA ASN A 378 16.40 10.43 13.94
C ASN A 378 16.59 8.94 14.27
N ASN A 379 15.59 8.36 14.93
CA ASN A 379 15.56 6.95 15.32
C ASN A 379 14.72 6.11 14.35
N ASP A 380 15.19 4.90 14.02
CA ASP A 380 14.41 3.95 13.21
C ASP A 380 13.51 3.14 14.14
N ILE A 381 12.43 3.78 14.61
CA ILE A 381 11.56 3.24 15.68
C ILE A 381 10.97 1.87 15.31
N GLY A 382 10.76 1.62 14.02
CA GLY A 382 10.22 0.35 13.52
C GLY A 382 11.09 -0.88 13.85
N ARG A 383 12.36 -0.70 14.26
CA ARG A 383 13.21 -1.81 14.74
C ARG A 383 12.84 -2.29 16.13
N PHE A 384 12.23 -1.45 16.94
CA PHE A 384 11.84 -1.77 18.31
C PHE A 384 10.43 -2.36 18.41
N PHE A 385 9.67 -2.38 17.30
CA PHE A 385 8.33 -2.94 17.26
C PHE A 385 8.30 -4.43 17.66
N LYS A 386 9.32 -5.21 17.30
CA LYS A 386 9.42 -6.61 17.73
C LYS A 386 9.53 -6.74 19.25
N ASN A 387 10.39 -5.93 19.88
CA ASN A 387 10.57 -5.94 21.33
C ASN A 387 9.31 -5.41 22.06
N THR A 388 8.64 -4.43 21.45
CA THR A 388 7.39 -3.88 21.99
C THR A 388 6.28 -4.93 21.94
N LEU A 389 6.16 -5.65 20.82
CA LEU A 389 5.20 -6.74 20.65
C LEU A 389 5.41 -7.86 21.70
N SER A 390 6.66 -8.24 21.98
CA SER A 390 6.94 -9.26 23.00
C SER A 390 6.52 -8.83 24.42
N GLN A 391 6.47 -7.53 24.71
CA GLN A 391 6.00 -7.03 25.99
C GLN A 391 4.47 -6.97 26.09
N PHE A 392 3.74 -7.00 24.96
CA PHE A 392 2.28 -6.96 24.97
C PHE A 392 1.65 -8.33 25.18
N GLU A 393 2.44 -9.42 25.13
CA GLU A 393 2.00 -10.80 25.40
C GLU A 393 0.74 -11.22 24.60
N ILE A 394 0.61 -10.73 23.36
CA ILE A 394 -0.54 -11.02 22.50
C ILE A 394 -0.37 -12.41 21.88
N LEU A 395 -1.01 -13.41 22.48
CA LEU A 395 -1.00 -14.80 22.01
C LEU A 395 -2.11 -15.06 20.99
N ALA A 396 -1.79 -15.82 19.94
CA ALA A 396 -2.74 -16.18 18.89
C ALA A 396 -3.67 -17.33 19.32
N THR A 397 -4.95 -17.18 19.04
CA THR A 397 -5.96 -18.24 19.13
C THR A 397 -6.01 -19.06 17.84
N GLN A 398 -6.75 -20.17 17.85
CA GLN A 398 -6.98 -20.99 16.65
C GLN A 398 -7.62 -20.17 15.51
N GLU A 399 -8.61 -19.35 15.83
CA GLU A 399 -9.27 -18.45 14.87
C GLU A 399 -8.30 -17.41 14.28
N ASP A 400 -7.39 -16.86 15.10
CA ASP A 400 -6.38 -15.92 14.63
C ASP A 400 -5.42 -16.56 13.62
N VAL A 401 -5.05 -17.84 13.84
CA VAL A 401 -4.18 -18.61 12.93
C VAL A 401 -4.89 -18.88 11.61
N GLU A 402 -6.16 -19.25 11.64
CA GLU A 402 -6.96 -19.47 10.44
C GLU A 402 -7.14 -18.18 9.63
N GLU A 403 -7.51 -17.08 10.30
CA GLU A 403 -7.59 -15.77 9.67
C GLU A 403 -6.23 -15.34 9.09
N PHE A 404 -5.14 -15.53 9.84
CA PHE A 404 -3.79 -15.22 9.39
C PHE A 404 -3.46 -15.97 8.10
N ASN A 405 -3.73 -17.27 8.03
CA ASN A 405 -3.44 -18.09 6.86
C ASN A 405 -4.27 -17.66 5.65
N ARG A 406 -5.54 -17.29 5.83
CA ARG A 406 -6.42 -16.77 4.76
C ARG A 406 -5.94 -15.43 4.20
N ILE A 407 -5.62 -14.47 5.06
CA ILE A 407 -5.20 -13.12 4.62
C ILE A 407 -3.71 -13.07 4.21
N ASN A 408 -2.89 -14.03 4.65
CA ASN A 408 -1.45 -14.16 4.36
C ASN A 408 -1.08 -15.51 3.69
N PRO A 409 -1.60 -15.87 2.51
CA PRO A 409 -1.40 -17.21 1.92
C PRO A 409 0.08 -17.55 1.67
N THR A 410 0.91 -16.57 1.30
CA THR A 410 2.37 -16.75 1.11
C THR A 410 3.15 -17.00 2.41
N ARG A 411 2.48 -16.93 3.56
CA ARG A 411 3.02 -17.09 4.91
C ARG A 411 2.22 -18.12 5.72
N ALA A 412 1.38 -18.92 5.07
CA ALA A 412 0.56 -19.90 5.77
C ALA A 412 1.43 -20.81 6.65
N GLY A 413 1.04 -21.00 7.91
CA GLY A 413 1.78 -21.78 8.90
C GLY A 413 2.91 -21.04 9.64
N GLU A 414 3.17 -19.76 9.34
CA GLU A 414 4.14 -18.95 10.11
C GLU A 414 3.63 -18.56 11.51
N LEU A 415 2.31 -18.45 11.70
CA LEU A 415 1.68 -18.17 13.00
C LEU A 415 1.14 -19.48 13.59
N LYS A 416 1.46 -19.74 14.86
CA LYS A 416 0.96 -20.90 15.60
C LYS A 416 0.13 -20.48 16.81
N VAL A 417 -0.75 -21.37 17.25
CA VAL A 417 -1.57 -21.17 18.45
C VAL A 417 -0.67 -21.02 19.67
N GLY A 418 -0.96 -20.04 20.51
CA GLY A 418 -0.18 -19.73 21.71
C GLY A 418 1.12 -18.95 21.44
N GLU A 419 1.44 -18.64 20.18
CA GLU A 419 2.60 -17.80 19.83
C GLU A 419 2.19 -16.35 19.54
N THR A 420 3.14 -15.42 19.65
CA THR A 420 2.97 -14.03 19.21
C THR A 420 3.11 -13.89 17.70
N LEU A 421 2.71 -12.74 17.12
CA LEU A 421 2.93 -12.48 15.70
C LEU A 421 4.40 -12.71 15.29
N PRO A 422 4.67 -13.38 14.15
CA PRO A 422 6.03 -13.75 13.75
C PRO A 422 6.91 -12.52 13.49
N LYS A 423 6.29 -11.40 13.09
CA LYS A 423 6.96 -10.12 12.90
C LYS A 423 5.96 -8.97 13.03
N LEU A 424 6.49 -7.80 13.40
CA LEU A 424 5.78 -6.53 13.32
C LEU A 424 6.70 -5.47 12.73
N THR A 425 6.32 -4.93 11.57
CA THR A 425 7.02 -3.83 10.90
C THR A 425 6.05 -2.70 10.55
N PRO A 426 6.53 -1.46 10.32
CA PRO A 426 5.70 -0.36 9.85
C PRO A 426 4.87 -0.67 8.59
N HIS A 427 5.39 -1.53 7.71
CA HIS A 427 4.68 -1.94 6.51
C HIS A 427 3.56 -2.96 6.79
N ASP A 428 3.68 -3.76 7.85
CA ASP A 428 2.63 -4.70 8.25
C ASP A 428 1.41 -3.93 8.82
N LEU A 429 1.63 -2.83 9.55
CA LEU A 429 0.56 -1.90 9.97
C LEU A 429 -0.14 -1.27 8.76
N ARG A 430 0.62 -0.79 7.77
CA ARG A 430 0.04 -0.29 6.50
C ARG A 430 -0.72 -1.35 5.72
N ARG A 431 -0.27 -2.60 5.72
CA ARG A 431 -1.02 -3.65 5.03
C ARG A 431 -2.31 -3.97 5.78
N SER A 432 -2.24 -4.09 7.10
CA SER A 432 -3.40 -4.34 7.96
C SER A 432 -4.46 -3.25 7.79
N PHE A 433 -4.08 -1.96 7.81
CA PHE A 433 -5.00 -0.85 7.50
C PHE A 433 -5.68 -1.02 6.15
N ALA A 434 -4.94 -1.31 5.08
CA ALA A 434 -5.51 -1.45 3.74
C ALA A 434 -6.45 -2.65 3.61
N VAL A 435 -6.13 -3.76 4.29
CA VAL A 435 -6.97 -4.95 4.35
C VAL A 435 -8.28 -4.65 5.07
N PHE A 436 -8.23 -4.07 6.28
CA PHE A 436 -9.45 -3.76 7.04
C PHE A 436 -10.30 -2.68 6.36
N PHE A 437 -9.67 -1.66 5.79
CA PHE A 437 -10.37 -0.59 5.09
C PHE A 437 -11.20 -1.12 3.92
N LYS A 438 -10.72 -2.17 3.23
CA LYS A 438 -11.45 -2.83 2.14
C LYS A 438 -12.38 -3.94 2.62
N ARG A 439 -11.99 -4.70 3.65
CA ARG A 439 -12.79 -5.80 4.25
C ARG A 439 -14.13 -5.30 4.76
N TYR A 440 -14.12 -4.20 5.51
CA TYR A 440 -15.33 -3.61 6.12
C TYR A 440 -16.03 -2.56 5.25
N GLY A 441 -15.63 -2.40 3.98
CA GLY A 441 -16.32 -1.48 3.07
C GLY A 441 -16.14 0.02 3.35
N PHE A 442 -15.18 0.43 4.19
CA PHE A 442 -14.94 1.86 4.49
C PHE A 442 -14.49 2.69 3.28
N GLY A 443 -14.04 2.04 2.20
CA GLY A 443 -13.90 2.69 0.91
C GLY A 443 -13.23 1.83 -0.16
N SER A 444 -12.88 2.48 -1.27
CA SER A 444 -12.36 1.80 -2.45
C SER A 444 -10.82 1.79 -2.50
N THR A 445 -10.27 1.03 -3.44
CA THR A 445 -8.83 1.07 -3.78
C THR A 445 -8.35 2.49 -4.12
N SER A 446 -9.23 3.33 -4.68
CA SER A 446 -8.95 4.74 -4.96
C SER A 446 -8.77 5.56 -3.68
N THR A 447 -9.56 5.28 -2.64
CA THR A 447 -9.41 5.91 -1.32
C THR A 447 -8.08 5.53 -0.68
N ILE A 448 -7.70 4.25 -0.75
CA ILE A 448 -6.38 3.79 -0.30
C ILE A 448 -5.27 4.49 -1.10
N LYS A 449 -5.40 4.61 -2.42
CA LYS A 449 -4.44 5.35 -3.26
C LYS A 449 -4.27 6.79 -2.81
N PHE A 450 -5.37 7.47 -2.50
CA PHE A 450 -5.37 8.83 -1.99
C PHE A 450 -4.70 8.94 -0.62
N GLN A 451 -5.09 8.09 0.34
CA GLN A 451 -4.52 8.09 1.70
C GLN A 451 -3.02 7.76 1.67
N TYR A 452 -2.61 6.78 0.86
CA TYR A 452 -1.25 6.27 0.83
C TYR A 452 -0.30 7.03 -0.09
N LYS A 453 -0.81 8.03 -0.82
CA LYS A 453 -0.07 8.79 -1.84
C LYS A 453 0.61 7.85 -2.83
N HIS A 454 -0.15 6.84 -3.29
CA HIS A 454 0.35 5.89 -4.29
C HIS A 454 0.26 6.50 -5.69
N ARG A 455 1.31 6.26 -6.50
CA ARG A 455 1.33 6.68 -7.91
C ARG A 455 0.33 5.92 -8.76
N SER A 456 0.18 4.61 -8.52
CA SER A 456 -0.65 3.71 -9.30
C SER A 456 -1.67 3.00 -8.41
N ILE A 457 -2.84 2.71 -8.97
CA ILE A 457 -3.91 1.96 -8.29
C ILE A 457 -3.50 0.52 -8.02
N TYR A 458 -2.69 -0.09 -8.90
CA TYR A 458 -2.15 -1.43 -8.72
C TYR A 458 -1.31 -1.57 -7.44
N MET A 459 -0.60 -0.50 -7.05
CA MET A 459 0.12 -0.51 -5.77
C MET A 459 -0.86 -0.56 -4.60
N SER A 460 -1.97 0.19 -4.64
CA SER A 460 -2.97 0.13 -3.57
C SER A 460 -3.69 -1.21 -3.53
N GLU A 461 -3.99 -1.77 -4.69
CA GLU A 461 -4.62 -3.07 -4.81
C GLU A 461 -3.78 -4.16 -4.14
N TYR A 462 -2.47 -4.18 -4.44
CA TYR A 462 -1.51 -5.08 -3.81
C TYR A 462 -1.60 -5.05 -2.28
N TYR A 463 -1.67 -3.86 -1.65
CA TYR A 463 -1.79 -3.75 -0.19
C TYR A 463 -3.11 -4.31 0.37
N SER A 464 -4.17 -4.33 -0.43
CA SER A 464 -5.52 -4.79 -0.04
C SER A 464 -5.84 -6.23 -0.47
N ASN A 465 -4.84 -6.97 -0.98
CA ASN A 465 -5.03 -8.35 -1.41
C ASN A 465 -5.62 -9.21 -0.29
N ASN A 466 -6.49 -10.15 -0.66
CA ASN A 466 -7.23 -11.07 0.21
C ASN A 466 -8.27 -10.43 1.15
N ALA A 467 -8.41 -9.10 1.18
CA ALA A 467 -9.43 -8.43 1.98
C ALA A 467 -10.87 -8.79 1.55
N ARG A 468 -11.10 -8.94 0.22
CA ARG A 468 -12.41 -9.33 -0.31
C ARG A 468 -12.78 -10.77 0.02
N LEU A 469 -11.79 -11.68 0.00
CA LEU A 469 -12.00 -13.07 0.42
C LEU A 469 -12.41 -13.12 1.89
N GLN A 470 -11.71 -12.37 2.75
CA GLN A 470 -12.06 -12.31 4.16
C GLN A 470 -13.42 -11.65 4.41
N ALA A 471 -13.80 -10.62 3.65
CA ALA A 471 -15.13 -10.02 3.76
C ALA A 471 -16.25 -11.01 3.39
N MET A 472 -16.01 -11.87 2.38
CA MET A 472 -16.96 -12.93 2.02
C MET A 472 -17.06 -13.97 3.14
N GLU A 473 -15.94 -14.35 3.75
CA GLU A 473 -15.93 -15.23 4.91
C GLU A 473 -16.72 -14.63 6.10
N ASP A 474 -16.54 -13.35 6.39
CA ASP A 474 -17.28 -12.68 7.47
C ASP A 474 -18.80 -12.78 7.25
N VAL A 475 -19.26 -12.57 6.01
CA VAL A 475 -20.68 -12.73 5.64
C VAL A 475 -21.13 -14.18 5.75
N LEU A 476 -20.26 -15.15 5.40
CA LEU A 476 -20.60 -16.57 5.47
C LEU A 476 -20.66 -17.10 6.92
N LEU A 477 -19.86 -16.52 7.83
CA LEU A 477 -19.87 -16.84 9.26
C LEU A 477 -20.99 -16.12 10.02
N ASP A 478 -21.57 -15.07 9.45
CA ASP A 478 -22.71 -14.35 10.02
C ASP A 478 -24.02 -15.08 9.71
N TYR A 479 -24.30 -16.13 10.48
CA TYR A 479 -25.51 -16.93 10.35
C TYR A 479 -26.80 -16.12 10.56
N GLU A 480 -26.75 -15.06 11.36
CA GLU A 480 -27.89 -14.16 11.57
C GLU A 480 -28.18 -13.35 10.31
N LEU A 481 -27.14 -12.72 9.72
CA LEU A 481 -27.26 -12.00 8.46
C LEU A 481 -27.72 -12.92 7.33
N LEU A 482 -27.17 -14.14 7.23
CA LEU A 482 -27.62 -15.12 6.23
C LEU A 482 -29.08 -15.53 6.45
N GLY A 483 -29.49 -15.71 7.71
CA GLY A 483 -30.88 -15.96 8.08
C GLY A 483 -31.80 -14.82 7.63
N LEU A 484 -31.44 -13.57 7.94
CA LEU A 484 -32.17 -12.38 7.51
C LEU A 484 -32.25 -12.27 5.98
N MET A 485 -31.14 -12.49 5.27
CA MET A 485 -31.13 -12.46 3.81
C MET A 485 -32.03 -13.54 3.19
N ASN A 486 -32.08 -14.72 3.80
CA ASN A 486 -32.93 -15.81 3.35
C ASN A 486 -34.43 -15.48 3.58
N GLU A 487 -34.78 -14.99 4.77
CA GLU A 487 -36.15 -14.58 5.09
C GLU A 487 -36.62 -13.41 4.21
N GLU A 488 -35.79 -12.38 4.00
CA GLU A 488 -36.10 -11.29 3.07
C GLU A 488 -36.21 -11.78 1.62
N GLY A 489 -35.40 -12.77 1.23
CA GLY A 489 -35.48 -13.44 -0.07
C GLY A 489 -36.82 -14.17 -0.26
N ILE A 490 -37.28 -14.89 0.77
CA ILE A 490 -38.59 -15.57 0.77
C ILE A 490 -39.72 -14.55 0.70
N SER A 491 -39.70 -13.51 1.54
CA SER A 491 -40.70 -12.44 1.54
C SER A 491 -40.79 -11.75 0.17
N THR A 492 -39.63 -11.41 -0.42
CA THR A 492 -39.55 -10.84 -1.77
C THR A 492 -40.12 -11.81 -2.82
N GLY A 493 -39.83 -13.10 -2.70
CA GLY A 493 -40.38 -14.14 -3.57
C GLY A 493 -41.91 -14.23 -3.49
N VAL A 494 -42.47 -14.16 -2.27
CA VAL A 494 -43.92 -14.14 -2.04
C VAL A 494 -44.55 -12.91 -2.68
N ASP A 495 -43.97 -11.73 -2.50
CA ASP A 495 -44.49 -10.51 -3.10
C ASP A 495 -44.47 -10.55 -4.63
N ILE A 496 -43.39 -11.06 -5.23
CA ILE A 496 -43.28 -11.20 -6.68
C ILE A 496 -44.31 -12.20 -7.21
N PHE A 497 -44.48 -13.35 -6.58
CA PHE A 497 -45.45 -14.33 -7.03
C PHE A 497 -46.90 -13.91 -6.76
N ASP A 498 -47.17 -13.19 -5.68
CA ASP A 498 -48.47 -12.55 -5.42
C ASP A 498 -48.76 -11.47 -6.48
N GLU A 499 -47.76 -10.70 -6.88
CA GLU A 499 -47.86 -9.77 -8.00
C GLU A 499 -48.17 -10.51 -9.31
N ILE A 500 -47.43 -11.58 -9.60
CA ILE A 500 -47.61 -12.37 -10.81
C ILE A 500 -49.01 -12.99 -10.81
N TYR A 501 -49.39 -13.77 -9.79
CA TYR A 501 -50.60 -14.60 -9.71
C TYR A 501 -51.89 -13.84 -9.41
N ASN A 502 -51.85 -12.84 -8.54
CA ASN A 502 -53.06 -12.25 -8.00
C ASN A 502 -53.31 -10.81 -8.43
N LYS A 503 -52.25 -10.01 -8.65
CA LYS A 503 -52.38 -8.56 -8.89
C LYS A 503 -52.28 -8.14 -10.35
N SER A 504 -51.43 -8.81 -11.13
CA SER A 504 -51.19 -8.45 -12.54
C SER A 504 -52.32 -8.93 -13.44
N LYS A 505 -52.90 -8.00 -14.21
CA LYS A 505 -53.90 -8.29 -15.23
C LYS A 505 -53.26 -8.82 -16.50
N CYS A 506 -52.14 -8.22 -16.92
CA CYS A 506 -51.39 -8.67 -18.09
C CYS A 506 -50.04 -9.25 -17.69
N LEU A 507 -49.62 -10.30 -18.38
CA LEU A 507 -48.28 -10.87 -18.24
C LEU A 507 -47.64 -11.01 -19.62
N SER A 508 -46.41 -10.50 -19.75
CA SER A 508 -45.59 -10.68 -20.95
C SER A 508 -44.29 -11.43 -20.62
N GLY A 509 -43.47 -11.66 -21.64
CA GLY A 509 -42.36 -12.62 -21.60
C GLY A 509 -42.84 -14.06 -21.83
N SER A 510 -41.93 -14.93 -22.27
CA SER A 510 -42.28 -16.28 -22.68
C SER A 510 -42.91 -17.11 -21.55
N ALA A 511 -42.40 -17.00 -20.33
CA ALA A 511 -43.00 -17.65 -19.16
C ALA A 511 -44.27 -16.93 -18.70
N GLY A 512 -44.30 -15.59 -18.75
CA GLY A 512 -45.49 -14.82 -18.40
C GLY A 512 -46.69 -15.18 -19.28
N LYS A 513 -46.48 -15.32 -20.59
CA LYS A 513 -47.51 -15.75 -21.55
C LYS A 513 -48.00 -17.19 -21.29
N ARG A 514 -47.10 -18.11 -20.91
CA ARG A 514 -47.47 -19.48 -20.51
C ARG A 514 -48.35 -19.47 -19.27
N ILE A 515 -47.95 -18.71 -18.24
CA ILE A 515 -48.72 -18.56 -17.00
C ILE A 515 -50.08 -17.92 -17.27
N TYR A 516 -50.14 -16.86 -18.09
CA TYR A 516 -51.39 -16.19 -18.45
C TYR A 516 -52.36 -17.14 -19.18
N LYS A 517 -51.84 -17.98 -20.10
CA LYS A 517 -52.65 -18.97 -20.80
C LYS A 517 -53.19 -20.04 -19.85
N ASP A 518 -52.34 -20.59 -18.97
CA ASP A 518 -52.75 -21.57 -17.95
C ASP A 518 -53.84 -21.01 -17.02
N ARG A 519 -53.78 -19.72 -16.67
CA ARG A 519 -54.86 -19.05 -15.92
C ARG A 519 -56.16 -19.00 -16.70
N PHE A 520 -56.09 -18.59 -17.97
CA PHE A 520 -57.27 -18.49 -18.82
C PHE A 520 -57.96 -19.85 -19.00
N ASP A 521 -57.17 -20.91 -19.22
CA ASP A 521 -57.66 -22.27 -19.38
C ASP A 521 -58.31 -22.79 -18.07
N LYS A 522 -57.68 -22.54 -16.90
CA LYS A 522 -58.25 -22.89 -15.57
C LYS A 522 -59.52 -22.12 -15.22
N LEU A 523 -59.60 -20.84 -15.59
CA LEU A 523 -60.80 -20.02 -15.41
C LEU A 523 -61.97 -20.57 -16.26
N GLY A 524 -61.67 -21.04 -17.48
CA GLY A 524 -62.65 -21.70 -18.37
C GLY A 524 -63.20 -23.02 -17.84
N HIS A 525 -62.48 -23.68 -16.93
CA HIS A 525 -62.89 -24.92 -16.27
C HIS A 525 -63.46 -24.71 -14.84
N GLY A 526 -63.67 -23.47 -14.41
CA GLY A 526 -64.26 -23.15 -13.09
C GLY A 526 -63.34 -23.41 -11.90
N GLN A 527 -62.02 -23.53 -12.11
CA GLN A 527 -61.04 -23.75 -11.05
C GLN A 527 -60.52 -22.44 -10.45
N HIS A 528 -60.09 -22.48 -9.19
CA HIS A 528 -59.48 -21.32 -8.52
C HIS A 528 -58.15 -20.93 -9.17
N VAL A 529 -58.09 -19.71 -9.71
CA VAL A 529 -56.91 -19.14 -10.42
C VAL A 529 -55.96 -18.40 -9.49
N TYR A 530 -56.44 -17.95 -8.33
CA TYR A 530 -55.69 -17.17 -7.34
C TYR A 530 -55.00 -18.09 -6.33
N MET A 531 -53.75 -17.77 -5.98
CA MET A 531 -53.01 -18.46 -4.93
C MET A 531 -53.02 -17.62 -3.66
N THR A 532 -53.29 -18.22 -2.50
CA THR A 532 -53.16 -17.48 -1.24
C THR A 532 -51.68 -17.14 -0.98
N ARG A 533 -51.41 -16.05 -0.25
CA ARG A 533 -50.02 -15.68 0.10
C ARG A 533 -49.34 -16.79 0.92
N ASP A 534 -50.07 -17.47 1.79
CA ASP A 534 -49.55 -18.59 2.60
C ASP A 534 -49.16 -19.80 1.74
N ASP A 535 -49.95 -20.10 0.69
CA ASP A 535 -49.61 -21.16 -0.27
C ASP A 535 -48.36 -20.83 -1.08
N ILE A 536 -48.23 -19.57 -1.52
CA ILE A 536 -47.04 -19.09 -2.22
C ILE A 536 -45.83 -19.18 -1.30
N GLU A 537 -45.94 -18.73 -0.05
CA GLU A 537 -44.84 -18.78 0.92
C GLU A 537 -44.35 -20.22 1.13
N ARG A 538 -45.27 -21.17 1.32
CA ARG A 538 -44.92 -22.59 1.45
C ARG A 538 -44.16 -23.12 0.23
N LEU A 539 -44.57 -22.73 -0.99
CA LEU A 539 -43.94 -23.16 -2.24
C LEU A 539 -42.60 -22.45 -2.53
N VAL A 540 -42.41 -21.24 -2.02
CA VAL A 540 -41.11 -20.54 -2.08
C VAL A 540 -40.14 -21.15 -1.06
N ARG A 541 -40.59 -21.37 0.19
CA ARG A 541 -39.76 -21.96 1.26
C ARG A 541 -39.29 -23.37 0.94
N ASN A 542 -40.12 -24.19 0.32
CA ASN A 542 -39.74 -25.56 -0.07
C ASN A 542 -38.94 -25.62 -1.38
N GLY A 543 -38.68 -24.49 -2.05
CA GLY A 543 -37.91 -24.39 -3.29
C GLY A 543 -38.63 -24.84 -4.56
N THR A 544 -39.93 -25.14 -4.50
CA THR A 544 -40.75 -25.50 -5.69
C THR A 544 -40.92 -24.29 -6.62
N MET A 545 -41.02 -23.10 -6.04
CA MET A 545 -41.09 -21.83 -6.76
C MET A 545 -39.87 -20.98 -6.45
N SER A 546 -39.13 -20.59 -7.49
CA SER A 546 -37.97 -19.72 -7.37
C SER A 546 -38.13 -18.53 -8.29
N VAL A 547 -37.79 -17.34 -7.82
CA VAL A 547 -37.83 -16.13 -8.63
C VAL A 547 -36.67 -15.19 -8.31
N VAL A 548 -36.12 -14.58 -9.34
CA VAL A 548 -35.09 -13.55 -9.23
C VAL A 548 -35.51 -12.33 -10.02
N LYS A 549 -35.45 -11.15 -9.39
CA LYS A 549 -35.69 -9.87 -10.06
C LYS A 549 -34.49 -9.49 -10.93
N LEU A 550 -34.76 -9.22 -12.19
CA LEU A 550 -33.75 -8.84 -13.17
C LEU A 550 -33.50 -7.31 -13.11
N PRO A 551 -32.26 -6.85 -13.32
CA PRO A 551 -31.93 -5.42 -13.42
C PRO A 551 -32.69 -4.67 -14.53
N THR A 552 -33.18 -5.41 -15.53
CA THR A 552 -34.00 -4.89 -16.62
C THR A 552 -35.48 -4.70 -16.25
N GLY A 553 -35.86 -4.93 -14.99
CA GLY A 553 -37.24 -4.80 -14.50
C GLY A 553 -38.05 -6.09 -14.55
N GLY A 554 -37.72 -7.08 -15.40
CA GLY A 554 -38.47 -8.35 -15.45
C GLY A 554 -38.15 -9.31 -14.30
N TYR A 555 -38.89 -10.41 -14.23
CA TYR A 555 -38.64 -11.53 -13.31
C TYR A 555 -38.12 -12.77 -14.06
N CYS A 556 -37.25 -13.55 -13.44
CA CYS A 556 -36.78 -14.84 -13.94
C CYS A 556 -37.24 -15.95 -12.99
N VAL A 557 -38.00 -16.94 -13.48
CA VAL A 557 -38.56 -18.03 -12.66
C VAL A 557 -37.73 -19.33 -12.69
N ASN A 558 -36.51 -19.28 -13.21
CA ASN A 558 -35.64 -20.45 -13.29
C ASN A 558 -34.76 -20.57 -12.04
N SER A 559 -34.94 -21.65 -11.28
CA SER A 559 -34.20 -21.96 -10.04
C SER A 559 -32.70 -22.20 -10.23
N SER A 560 -32.30 -22.62 -11.44
CA SER A 560 -30.91 -23.04 -11.73
C SER A 560 -30.23 -22.13 -12.76
N CYS A 561 -30.76 -20.92 -12.96
CA CYS A 561 -30.21 -20.00 -13.95
C CYS A 561 -28.91 -19.37 -13.44
N THR A 562 -27.78 -19.71 -14.06
CA THR A 562 -26.47 -19.11 -13.78
C THR A 562 -26.20 -17.84 -14.60
N ARG A 563 -27.17 -17.38 -15.41
CA ARG A 563 -26.98 -16.25 -16.33
C ARG A 563 -27.23 -14.93 -15.63
N VAL A 564 -26.29 -14.00 -15.80
CA VAL A 564 -26.43 -12.61 -15.38
C VAL A 564 -27.12 -11.81 -16.48
N CYS A 565 -28.44 -11.92 -16.55
CA CYS A 565 -29.24 -11.26 -17.59
C CYS A 565 -29.37 -9.75 -17.32
N GLY A 566 -29.11 -8.93 -18.34
CA GLY A 566 -29.50 -7.52 -18.33
C GLY A 566 -28.61 -6.51 -17.56
N ILE A 567 -27.46 -6.92 -17.01
CA ILE A 567 -26.51 -6.01 -16.32
C ILE A 567 -25.75 -5.08 -17.30
N GLY A 568 -25.72 -5.42 -18.59
CA GLY A 568 -25.04 -4.63 -19.62
C GLY A 568 -25.82 -3.41 -20.12
N VAL A 569 -25.08 -2.39 -20.57
CA VAL A 569 -25.60 -1.30 -21.42
C VAL A 569 -26.05 -1.86 -22.79
N PHE A 570 -25.46 -2.99 -23.19
CA PHE A 570 -25.71 -3.68 -24.45
C PHE A 570 -26.56 -4.94 -24.23
N ALA A 571 -27.55 -5.17 -25.09
CA ALA A 571 -28.28 -6.43 -25.14
C ALA A 571 -27.48 -7.48 -25.93
N ALA A 572 -26.60 -8.23 -25.26
CA ALA A 572 -25.78 -9.27 -25.91
C ALA A 572 -26.58 -10.54 -26.29
N GLU A 573 -27.85 -10.61 -25.90
CA GLU A 573 -28.68 -11.81 -26.03
C GLU A 573 -29.37 -11.88 -27.40
N LYS A 574 -28.93 -12.81 -28.25
CA LYS A 574 -29.58 -13.07 -29.56
C LYS A 574 -30.98 -13.71 -29.45
N LYS A 575 -31.33 -14.31 -28.31
CA LYS A 575 -32.64 -14.94 -28.07
C LYS A 575 -33.23 -14.47 -26.73
N PRO A 576 -34.53 -14.13 -26.68
CA PRO A 576 -35.20 -13.78 -25.43
C PRO A 576 -35.26 -14.97 -24.47
N CYS A 577 -35.16 -14.72 -23.16
CA CYS A 577 -35.17 -15.77 -22.14
C CYS A 577 -36.55 -16.42 -22.03
N GLU A 578 -36.61 -17.75 -22.04
CA GLU A 578 -37.87 -18.49 -21.93
C GLU A 578 -38.54 -18.37 -20.55
N TYR A 579 -37.74 -18.14 -19.52
CA TYR A 579 -38.20 -18.07 -18.12
C TYR A 579 -38.49 -16.64 -17.65
N GLN A 580 -38.56 -15.69 -18.58
CA GLN A 580 -38.83 -14.29 -18.25
C GLN A 580 -40.34 -14.05 -18.10
N VAL A 581 -40.70 -13.36 -17.02
CA VAL A 581 -42.05 -12.87 -16.72
C VAL A 581 -41.99 -11.36 -16.55
N ILE A 582 -42.95 -10.64 -17.13
CA ILE A 582 -43.12 -9.20 -16.96
C ILE A 582 -44.56 -8.97 -16.52
N THR A 583 -44.72 -8.18 -15.47
CA THR A 583 -46.01 -7.77 -14.88
C THR A 583 -46.35 -6.34 -15.26
N ASP A 584 -47.56 -5.89 -14.93
CA ASP A 584 -48.02 -4.52 -15.22
C ASP A 584 -47.11 -3.44 -14.58
N ASP A 585 -46.68 -3.65 -13.33
CA ASP A 585 -45.84 -2.67 -12.63
C ASP A 585 -44.41 -2.69 -13.16
N GLN A 586 -43.87 -3.86 -13.51
CA GLN A 586 -42.57 -3.93 -14.16
C GLN A 586 -42.59 -3.33 -15.57
N ALA A 587 -43.69 -3.45 -16.31
CA ALA A 587 -43.84 -2.79 -17.60
C ALA A 587 -43.79 -1.25 -17.49
N LYS A 588 -44.41 -0.66 -16.46
CA LYS A 588 -44.31 0.78 -16.16
C LYS A 588 -42.88 1.20 -15.84
N GLU A 589 -42.16 0.40 -15.06
CA GLU A 589 -40.76 0.68 -14.72
C GLU A 589 -39.84 0.57 -15.94
N ILE A 590 -40.03 -0.46 -16.78
CA ILE A 590 -39.33 -0.59 -18.06
C ILE A 590 -39.58 0.62 -18.95
N LEU A 591 -40.82 1.10 -19.07
CA LEU A 591 -41.15 2.31 -19.82
C LEU A 591 -40.41 3.53 -19.27
N ARG A 592 -40.34 3.69 -17.95
CA ARG A 592 -39.64 4.80 -17.28
C ARG A 592 -38.14 4.75 -17.55
N GLN A 593 -37.53 3.57 -17.51
CA GLN A 593 -36.14 3.34 -17.89
C GLN A 593 -35.90 3.63 -19.38
N ASN A 594 -36.85 3.23 -20.24
CA ASN A 594 -36.75 3.45 -21.67
C ASN A 594 -36.76 4.94 -22.03
N LYS A 595 -37.60 5.75 -21.38
CA LYS A 595 -37.61 7.21 -21.54
C LYS A 595 -36.27 7.85 -21.17
N ARG A 596 -35.60 7.35 -20.12
CA ARG A 596 -34.25 7.81 -19.73
C ARG A 596 -33.20 7.43 -20.78
N LEU A 597 -33.27 6.19 -21.31
CA LEU A 597 -32.36 5.73 -22.37
C LEU A 597 -32.51 6.55 -23.65
N ILE A 598 -33.75 6.87 -24.07
CA ILE A 598 -34.01 7.72 -25.24
C ILE A 598 -33.41 9.12 -25.05
N LYS A 599 -33.56 9.72 -23.86
CA LYS A 599 -32.96 11.02 -23.55
C LYS A 599 -31.42 10.98 -23.69
N VAL A 600 -30.79 9.97 -23.09
CA VAL A 600 -29.33 9.77 -23.18
C VAL A 600 -28.90 9.54 -24.63
N PHE A 601 -29.64 8.73 -25.39
CA PHE A 601 -29.36 8.51 -26.81
C PHE A 601 -29.36 9.83 -27.59
N ARG A 602 -30.39 10.68 -27.40
CA ARG A 602 -30.49 11.98 -28.08
C ARG A 602 -29.34 12.92 -27.72
N GLU A 603 -28.92 12.95 -26.45
CA GLU A 603 -27.79 13.77 -25.98
C GLU A 603 -26.44 13.29 -26.56
N LEU A 604 -26.27 11.98 -26.74
CA LEU A 604 -25.04 11.38 -27.27
C LEU A 604 -25.00 11.31 -28.81
N ASN A 605 -26.14 11.47 -29.49
CA ASN A 605 -26.25 11.40 -30.95
C ASN A 605 -25.79 12.71 -31.63
N THR A 606 -24.52 13.05 -31.44
CA THR A 606 -23.86 14.27 -31.97
C THR A 606 -23.24 14.08 -33.35
N GLY A 607 -23.09 12.85 -33.84
CA GLY A 607 -22.44 12.52 -35.11
C GLY A 607 -20.97 12.10 -34.99
N GLU A 608 -20.43 11.97 -33.78
CA GLU A 608 -19.06 11.53 -33.53
C GLU A 608 -18.87 10.02 -33.76
N PRO A 609 -17.93 9.57 -34.61
CA PRO A 609 -17.74 8.16 -34.93
C PRO A 609 -17.44 7.26 -33.72
N MET A 610 -16.80 7.81 -32.68
CA MET A 610 -16.42 7.07 -31.48
C MET A 610 -17.63 6.65 -30.63
N MET A 611 -18.79 7.30 -30.79
CA MET A 611 -20.02 7.02 -30.04
C MET A 611 -20.93 6.01 -30.74
N ASN A 612 -20.66 5.68 -32.01
CA ASN A 612 -21.51 4.83 -32.85
C ASN A 612 -21.80 3.45 -32.23
N SER A 613 -20.80 2.79 -31.65
CA SER A 613 -20.98 1.47 -31.03
C SER A 613 -21.90 1.51 -29.81
N ILE A 614 -21.81 2.58 -29.01
CA ILE A 614 -22.66 2.81 -27.83
C ILE A 614 -24.10 3.10 -28.26
N LEU A 615 -24.28 3.96 -29.28
CA LEU A 615 -25.59 4.34 -29.82
C LEU A 615 -26.32 3.14 -30.46
N ILE A 616 -25.61 2.26 -31.19
CA ILE A 616 -26.18 1.01 -31.72
C ILE A 616 -26.71 0.13 -30.57
N GLY A 617 -25.90 -0.04 -29.52
CA GLY A 617 -26.29 -0.79 -28.32
C GLY A 617 -27.52 -0.24 -27.62
N GLN A 618 -27.58 1.08 -27.45
CA GLN A 618 -28.72 1.76 -26.85
C GLN A 618 -29.97 1.62 -27.71
N LYS A 619 -29.88 1.82 -29.03
CA LYS A 619 -31.01 1.64 -29.97
C LYS A 619 -31.58 0.22 -29.89
N GLN A 620 -30.73 -0.81 -29.88
CA GLN A 620 -31.17 -2.21 -29.71
C GLN A 620 -31.87 -2.44 -28.37
N LYS A 621 -31.34 -1.87 -27.28
CA LYS A 621 -31.95 -2.00 -25.94
C LYS A 621 -33.31 -1.30 -25.88
N ILE A 622 -33.43 -0.12 -26.48
CA ILE A 622 -34.69 0.63 -26.55
C ILE A 622 -35.76 -0.19 -27.27
N LYS A 623 -35.46 -0.69 -28.48
CA LYS A 623 -36.41 -1.52 -29.26
C LYS A 623 -36.80 -2.82 -28.56
N ARG A 624 -35.84 -3.45 -27.84
CA ARG A 624 -36.14 -4.64 -27.02
C ARG A 624 -37.13 -4.31 -25.90
N ASN A 625 -36.92 -3.21 -25.18
CA ASN A 625 -37.82 -2.78 -24.11
C ASN A 625 -39.23 -2.50 -24.64
N GLU A 626 -39.35 -1.82 -25.78
CA GLU A 626 -40.64 -1.56 -26.45
C GLU A 626 -41.39 -2.85 -26.78
N THR A 627 -40.67 -3.85 -27.29
CA THR A 627 -41.25 -5.18 -27.59
C THR A 627 -41.79 -5.86 -26.32
N LEU A 628 -41.13 -5.68 -25.18
CA LEU A 628 -41.54 -6.27 -23.91
C LEU A 628 -42.78 -5.58 -23.31
N ILE A 629 -42.98 -4.29 -23.58
CA ILE A 629 -44.11 -3.52 -23.04
C ILE A 629 -45.28 -3.39 -24.03
N LYS A 630 -45.12 -3.79 -25.30
CA LYS A 630 -46.15 -3.66 -26.34
C LYS A 630 -47.45 -4.40 -26.02
N ASP A 631 -47.36 -5.51 -25.29
CA ASP A 631 -48.53 -6.30 -24.89
C ASP A 631 -49.30 -5.68 -23.70
N PHE A 632 -48.80 -4.57 -23.13
CA PHE A 632 -49.44 -3.82 -22.06
C PHE A 632 -50.12 -2.57 -22.61
N ASP A 633 -51.24 -2.17 -22.02
CA ASP A 633 -51.98 -0.95 -22.36
C ASP A 633 -51.25 0.32 -21.86
N LEU A 634 -50.04 0.54 -22.38
CA LEU A 634 -49.16 1.64 -22.01
C LEU A 634 -48.93 2.56 -23.21
N ASN A 635 -49.18 3.86 -23.03
CA ASN A 635 -48.95 4.86 -24.06
C ASN A 635 -47.46 5.18 -24.22
N PHE A 636 -46.86 4.75 -25.33
CA PHE A 636 -45.51 5.17 -25.75
C PHE A 636 -45.40 5.25 -27.27
N GLU A 637 -44.56 6.16 -27.76
CA GLU A 637 -44.25 6.30 -29.19
C GLU A 637 -43.09 5.36 -29.56
N PRO A 638 -43.21 4.54 -30.63
CA PRO A 638 -42.12 3.69 -31.10
C PRO A 638 -40.87 4.49 -31.49
N PHE A 639 -39.70 4.05 -31.02
CA PHE A 639 -38.44 4.73 -31.26
C PHE A 639 -37.82 4.35 -32.62
N ASP A 640 -37.81 5.30 -33.56
CA ASP A 640 -37.27 5.11 -34.92
C ASP A 640 -36.19 6.13 -35.34
N GLU A 641 -35.55 6.80 -34.39
CA GLU A 641 -34.47 7.75 -34.69
C GLU A 641 -33.22 7.07 -35.28
N ARG A 642 -32.57 7.76 -36.23
CA ARG A 642 -31.33 7.33 -36.89
C ARG A 642 -30.10 7.80 -36.12
N ILE A 643 -29.02 7.02 -36.19
CA ILE A 643 -27.72 7.42 -35.66
C ILE A 643 -27.06 8.37 -36.65
N LYS A 644 -26.75 9.60 -36.22
CA LYS A 644 -26.09 10.58 -37.07
C LYS A 644 -24.67 10.12 -37.38
N GLY A 645 -24.23 10.25 -38.64
CA GLY A 645 -22.88 9.89 -39.05
C GLY A 645 -22.65 8.41 -39.36
N ILE A 646 -23.71 7.59 -39.39
CA ILE A 646 -23.69 6.21 -39.90
C ILE A 646 -24.58 6.16 -41.15
N ILE A 647 -24.06 5.58 -42.23
CA ILE A 647 -24.90 5.17 -43.37
C ILE A 647 -25.48 3.80 -42.97
N GLU A 648 -26.77 3.77 -42.66
CA GLU A 648 -27.50 2.54 -42.29
C GLU A 648 -27.64 1.57 -43.47
#